data_AF-A0A9P9P3X5-F1
#
_entry.id   AF-A0A9P9P3X5-F1
#
_cell.length_a   1.000
_cell.length_b   1.000
_cell.length_c   1.000
_cell.angle_alpha   90.00
_cell.angle_beta   90.00
_cell.angle_gamma   90.00
#
_symmetry.space_group_name_H-M   'P 1'
#
loop_
_entity.id
_entity.type
_entity.pdbx_description
1 polymer ?
#
loop_
_entity_poly.entity_id
_entity_poly.type
_entity_poly.pdbx_seq_one_letter_code
_entity_poly.pdbx_strand_id
1 'polypeptide(L)'
;MSWLLSIRRSKVRPRSLFPSCGTASPYTSAFSPCRPRCSSTFCPTSIAELLRPSPLSSSSQRSPPDGETLTINGYVRTVRKQKRIAFAAIGDGSTLQTVQAVLAPQLAEGLSTGVAVNLTGKWTPSPGQEQSHELQVERVQILGENDATTYPIQKKYQTPEFLRTLPHLRSRLPFNSLILRLRSLVTAQVTSYFAKHDFVQCHPPIITSSDCEGAGEVFTISPEAPSTGNPGTTDQAKRREELFFDSPKYLTVSSQLHLEALAQSVNKVWTLSPTFRAEKSDTARHLSEFYMLEAELAFVDHVKDVMDVVEDMLRAIATNLQSSTLGKELLESRAQDQEQEGTSVSHSTLARRWQGLIDGPWPRITYQDAIRHLENAVTEGKAQFEFAPDHKDGLQTEHERYLAESVGRGGPIFVTDYPRNIKPFYMAPSIDSTTGEQAASTVACFDLLVPEICELVGGSMREHRLPELLKSMEQHSLRLPTEANAEATEGSLQCYEALPPNFSLSANMLAGAFAGIAEHSVMYPVDLLKTRMQIVNPSPSAMYSGISNAMVTISRAEGFRALWRGLSSVVMGAGPAHAVYFASYEATKHALGGNEGGHEEHHPLAAAASGAAATISSDALMNPFDVIKQRMQLHGSIYKSVPQCAREVFRTEGLAAFYVSYPTTLCMTVPFTALQFMAYESMSKVMNPTGRYDPYTHCFAGGIAGGFAAGLTTPLDVIKTLLQTRGNATDAELRNVSGLWQAAKIIHRREGYRGYFRGLKPRIITTMPSTAICWSAYEMAKAFFIARSTNASTAI
;
A
#
# COMPACT_ATOMS: atom_id res chain seq x y z
N MET A 1 16.04 34.77 3.26
CA MET A 1 15.36 35.25 4.49
C MET A 1 15.48 34.13 5.51
N SER A 2 16.47 34.15 6.41
CA SER A 2 16.54 34.90 7.69
C SER A 2 15.35 34.48 8.57
N TRP A 3 15.48 33.88 9.76
CA TRP A 3 16.33 34.26 10.89
C TRP A 3 16.58 33.06 11.83
N LEU A 4 17.86 32.74 12.09
CA LEU A 4 18.30 31.90 13.21
C LEU A 4 18.67 32.82 14.38
N LEU A 5 18.16 32.51 15.58
CA LEU A 5 18.41 33.23 16.82
C LEU A 5 19.87 33.11 17.27
N SER A 6 20.38 34.26 17.73
CA SER A 6 21.76 34.58 18.05
C SER A 6 22.23 33.96 19.37
N ILE A 7 23.29 33.15 19.34
CA ILE A 7 24.09 32.81 20.52
C ILE A 7 25.37 33.67 20.50
N ARG A 8 25.50 34.52 21.51
CA ARG A 8 26.65 35.40 21.74
C ARG A 8 27.93 34.58 21.90
N ARG A 9 28.92 34.87 21.04
CA ARG A 9 30.32 34.46 21.18
C ARG A 9 30.98 35.20 22.36
N SER A 10 31.59 34.48 23.29
CA SER A 10 32.78 34.94 24.01
C SER A 10 33.98 34.09 23.59
N LYS A 11 35.07 34.79 23.23
CA LYS A 11 36.31 34.26 22.67
C LYS A 11 37.17 33.63 23.75
N VAL A 12 37.65 32.39 23.56
CA VAL A 12 39.01 31.99 23.97
C VAL A 12 39.56 31.01 22.92
N ARG A 13 40.76 31.30 22.40
CA ARG A 13 41.51 30.51 21.40
C ARG A 13 42.06 29.21 22.01
N PRO A 14 42.16 28.10 21.27
CA PRO A 14 42.95 26.94 21.69
C PRO A 14 44.41 27.12 21.27
N ARG A 15 45.35 26.80 22.16
CA ARG A 15 46.75 26.51 21.80
C ARG A 15 46.97 25.00 21.89
N SER A 16 47.40 24.44 20.78
CA SER A 16 47.94 23.10 20.60
C SER A 16 49.11 22.80 21.54
N LEU A 17 49.24 21.53 21.95
CA LEU A 17 50.41 20.66 21.67
C LEU A 17 50.35 19.41 22.58
N PHE A 18 50.23 18.24 21.95
CA PHE A 18 50.75 16.95 22.46
C PHE A 18 52.30 17.03 22.46
N PRO A 19 53.06 16.29 23.30
CA PRO A 19 53.13 14.83 23.15
C PRO A 19 53.48 13.95 24.38
N SER A 20 53.24 12.66 24.11
CA SER A 20 54.02 11.47 24.52
C SER A 20 53.88 10.87 25.92
N CYS A 21 53.63 9.56 25.87
CA CYS A 21 53.56 8.57 26.92
C CYS A 21 54.97 8.19 27.42
N GLY A 22 55.11 7.94 28.73
CA GLY A 22 56.32 7.42 29.36
C GLY A 22 56.01 6.68 30.68
N THR A 23 56.03 5.35 30.60
CA THR A 23 56.48 4.33 31.59
C THR A 23 56.37 4.59 33.12
N ALA A 24 55.49 3.81 33.75
CA ALA A 24 55.64 2.95 34.94
C ALA A 24 56.33 3.39 36.26
N SER A 25 55.63 3.02 37.36
CA SER A 25 56.10 2.52 38.67
C SER A 25 56.15 3.47 39.90
N PRO A 26 56.03 2.92 41.13
CA PRO A 26 55.01 3.36 42.10
C PRO A 26 55.60 3.69 43.48
N TYR A 27 55.32 4.86 44.05
CA TYR A 27 55.58 5.06 45.49
C TYR A 27 54.52 5.93 46.15
N THR A 28 53.90 5.32 47.16
CA THR A 28 53.19 5.93 48.28
C THR A 28 54.03 6.99 48.97
N SER A 29 53.48 8.19 49.15
CA SER A 29 53.80 9.03 50.31
C SER A 29 52.62 9.96 50.64
N ALA A 30 52.24 9.91 51.91
CA ALA A 30 51.14 10.64 52.51
C ALA A 30 51.23 12.17 52.33
N PHE A 31 50.09 12.79 52.08
CA PHE A 31 49.81 14.15 52.51
C PHE A 31 48.42 14.19 53.11
N SER A 32 48.36 14.31 54.43
CA SER A 32 47.16 14.70 55.17
C SER A 32 46.70 16.08 54.68
N PRO A 33 45.42 16.26 54.29
CA PRO A 33 44.83 17.57 54.24
C PRO A 33 44.11 17.83 55.57
N CYS A 34 44.53 18.87 56.28
CA CYS A 34 43.72 19.52 57.30
C CYS A 34 42.31 19.76 56.73
N ARG A 35 41.32 19.02 57.24
CA ARG A 35 39.90 19.26 56.91
C ARG A 35 39.46 20.57 57.57
N PRO A 36 38.95 21.57 56.83
CA PRO A 36 37.97 22.46 57.43
C PRO A 36 36.76 21.60 57.82
N ARG A 37 36.11 21.89 58.95
CA ARG A 37 34.79 21.32 59.27
C ARG A 37 33.78 21.84 58.23
N CYS A 38 33.74 21.23 57.06
CA CYS A 38 32.60 21.30 56.16
C CYS A 38 31.50 20.47 56.82
N SER A 39 30.43 21.12 57.28
CA SER A 39 29.13 20.46 57.37
C SER A 39 28.82 19.95 55.97
N SER A 40 29.02 18.66 55.70
CA SER A 40 28.64 18.07 54.43
C SER A 40 27.12 18.10 54.36
N THR A 41 26.56 19.03 53.60
CA THR A 41 25.14 19.00 53.28
C THR A 41 24.93 17.84 52.31
N PHE A 42 24.22 16.80 52.75
CA PHE A 42 23.85 15.69 51.89
C PHE A 42 22.80 16.17 50.89
N CYS A 43 23.02 15.97 49.59
CA CYS A 43 22.10 16.40 48.55
C CYS A 43 21.69 15.17 47.73
N PRO A 44 20.59 14.48 48.10
CA PRO A 44 20.10 13.33 47.33
C PRO A 44 19.76 13.75 45.90
N THR A 45 20.00 12.88 44.92
CA THR A 45 19.70 13.19 43.51
C THR A 45 18.20 13.19 43.24
N SER A 46 17.42 12.42 44.01
CA SER A 46 15.96 12.35 43.96
C SER A 46 15.36 11.96 45.32
N ILE A 47 14.07 12.24 45.48
CA ILE A 47 13.29 11.79 46.65
C ILE A 47 13.23 10.27 46.73
N ALA A 48 13.11 9.56 45.60
CA ALA A 48 13.14 8.11 45.58
C ALA A 48 14.46 7.56 46.15
N GLU A 49 15.60 8.16 45.84
CA GLU A 49 16.89 7.75 46.42
C GLU A 49 16.92 7.95 47.93
N LEU A 50 16.37 9.07 48.42
CA LEU A 50 16.28 9.37 49.85
C LEU A 50 15.41 8.36 50.61
N LEU A 51 14.31 7.90 50.00
CA LEU A 51 13.31 7.04 50.65
C LEU A 51 13.54 5.54 50.43
N ARG A 52 14.52 5.13 49.61
CA ARG A 52 14.80 3.70 49.37
C ARG A 52 15.23 3.00 50.66
N PRO A 53 14.62 1.84 51.00
CA PRO A 53 15.18 0.97 52.04
C PRO A 53 16.52 0.41 51.55
N SER A 54 17.57 0.54 52.37
CA SER A 54 18.91 0.05 52.02
C SER A 54 18.90 -1.47 51.79
N PRO A 55 19.36 -1.99 50.64
CA PRO A 55 19.53 -3.42 50.47
C PRO A 55 20.66 -3.91 51.37
N LEU A 56 20.38 -4.96 52.14
CA LEU A 56 21.36 -5.76 52.88
C LEU A 56 22.26 -6.52 51.89
N SER A 57 23.20 -5.86 51.21
CA SER A 57 24.50 -6.40 50.75
C SER A 57 25.16 -5.50 49.69
N SER A 58 26.49 -5.39 49.82
CA SER A 58 27.48 -4.79 48.90
C SER A 58 27.33 -3.30 48.53
N SER A 59 27.95 -2.47 49.38
CA SER A 59 28.67 -1.22 49.05
C SER A 59 28.05 -0.25 48.03
N SER A 60 27.27 0.73 48.51
CA SER A 60 27.47 2.19 48.23
C SER A 60 26.25 3.13 48.45
N GLN A 61 25.11 2.69 49.00
CA GLN A 61 24.02 3.64 49.33
C GLN A 61 23.63 3.54 50.81
N ARG A 62 24.06 4.52 51.61
CA ARG A 62 23.62 4.74 53.00
C ARG A 62 22.40 5.66 52.98
N SER A 63 21.33 5.27 53.67
CA SER A 63 20.33 6.25 54.14
C SER A 63 21.04 7.35 54.95
N PRO A 64 20.67 8.63 54.81
CA PRO A 64 21.35 9.70 55.52
C PRO A 64 21.19 9.51 57.04
N PRO A 65 22.26 9.62 57.83
CA PRO A 65 22.19 9.54 59.30
C PRO A 65 21.22 10.55 59.91
N ASP A 66 20.62 10.16 61.03
CA ASP A 66 19.74 11.00 61.82
C ASP A 66 20.43 12.33 62.21
N GLY A 67 19.72 13.43 62.01
CA GLY A 67 20.19 14.78 62.30
C GLY A 67 21.10 15.39 61.23
N GLU A 68 21.41 14.67 60.14
CA GLU A 68 22.17 15.22 59.03
C GLU A 68 21.37 16.33 58.32
N THR A 69 22.07 17.40 57.94
CA THR A 69 21.48 18.47 57.13
C THR A 69 21.46 18.04 55.67
N LEU A 70 20.27 18.00 55.06
CA LEU A 70 20.10 17.66 53.67
C LEU A 70 19.33 18.73 52.88
N THR A 71 19.58 18.76 51.57
CA THR A 71 18.90 19.65 50.63
C THR A 71 18.09 18.83 49.62
N ILE A 72 16.78 19.06 49.54
CA ILE A 72 15.91 18.44 48.52
C ILE A 72 15.36 19.46 47.55
N ASN A 73 15.12 19.01 46.31
CA ASN A 73 14.38 19.75 45.30
C ASN A 73 13.07 19.03 45.00
N GLY A 74 12.00 19.79 44.72
CA GLY A 74 10.76 19.19 44.27
C GLY A 74 9.63 20.19 44.15
N TYR A 75 8.42 19.65 43.96
CA TYR A 75 7.20 20.42 43.89
C TYR A 75 6.36 20.17 45.14
N VAL A 76 5.75 21.24 45.66
CA VAL A 76 4.79 21.14 46.77
C VAL A 76 3.54 20.40 46.27
N ARG A 77 3.29 19.20 46.78
CA ARG A 77 2.08 18.41 46.47
C ARG A 77 0.90 18.90 47.28
N THR A 78 1.13 19.12 48.57
CA THR A 78 0.15 19.71 49.48
C THR A 78 0.87 20.56 50.51
N VAL A 79 0.19 21.57 51.05
CA VAL A 79 0.68 22.36 52.17
C VAL A 79 -0.47 22.58 53.15
N ARG A 80 -0.20 22.34 54.44
CA ARG A 80 -1.13 22.56 55.55
C ARG A 80 -0.47 23.55 56.50
N LYS A 81 -1.01 24.76 56.59
CA LYS A 81 -0.50 25.83 57.46
C LYS A 81 -1.33 25.90 58.74
N GLN A 82 -0.71 25.71 59.91
CA GLN A 82 -1.33 25.87 61.22
C GLN A 82 -0.74 27.10 61.93
N LYS A 83 -1.31 27.48 63.09
CA LYS A 83 -0.89 28.69 63.82
C LYS A 83 0.60 28.73 64.19
N ARG A 84 1.20 27.56 64.50
CA ARG A 84 2.59 27.47 65.00
C ARG A 84 3.53 26.70 64.10
N ILE A 85 3.01 25.97 63.11
CA ILE A 85 3.78 25.04 62.29
C ILE A 85 3.09 24.86 60.94
N ALA A 86 3.86 24.55 59.91
CA ALA A 86 3.35 24.19 58.59
C ALA A 86 3.94 22.86 58.15
N PHE A 87 3.13 22.06 57.47
CA PHE A 87 3.53 20.78 56.90
C PHE A 87 3.36 20.86 55.38
N ALA A 88 4.44 20.65 54.63
CA ALA A 88 4.41 20.56 53.18
C ALA A 88 4.84 19.16 52.73
N ALA A 89 4.05 18.53 51.88
CA ALA A 89 4.43 17.27 51.23
C ALA A 89 5.17 17.61 49.94
N ILE A 90 6.43 17.23 49.83
CA ILE A 90 7.28 17.53 48.68
C ILE A 90 7.45 16.27 47.84
N GLY A 91 7.23 16.40 46.53
CA GLY A 91 7.44 15.31 45.58
C GLY A 91 8.09 15.83 44.30
N ASP A 92 9.03 15.07 43.76
CA ASP A 92 9.75 15.38 42.53
C ASP A 92 9.29 14.51 41.34
N GLY A 93 8.42 13.52 41.59
CA GLY A 93 7.92 12.58 40.58
C GLY A 93 8.76 11.32 40.42
N SER A 94 9.86 11.17 41.17
CA SER A 94 10.71 9.98 41.15
C SER A 94 10.06 8.76 41.83
N THR A 95 9.13 8.98 42.75
CA THR A 95 8.31 7.98 43.47
C THR A 95 6.92 8.57 43.77
N LEU A 96 5.96 7.71 44.11
CA LEU A 96 4.65 8.11 44.65
C LEU A 96 4.77 8.75 46.04
N GLN A 97 5.76 8.33 46.82
CA GLN A 97 5.97 8.81 48.18
C GLN A 97 6.46 10.27 48.18
N THR A 98 6.11 11.00 49.24
CA THR A 98 6.52 12.39 49.41
C THR A 98 7.37 12.54 50.65
N VAL A 99 8.30 13.50 50.64
CA VAL A 99 8.99 13.91 51.86
C VAL A 99 8.11 14.91 52.61
N GLN A 100 7.80 14.63 53.87
CA GLN A 100 7.19 15.59 54.76
C GLN A 100 8.22 16.65 55.19
N ALA A 101 7.98 17.89 54.81
CA ALA A 101 8.73 19.05 55.25
C ALA A 101 7.96 19.77 56.37
N VAL A 102 8.62 19.95 57.51
CA VAL A 102 8.10 20.64 58.69
C VAL A 102 8.73 22.02 58.75
N LEU A 103 7.91 23.07 58.72
CA LEU A 103 8.36 24.45 58.58
C LEU A 103 7.76 25.35 59.67
N ALA A 104 8.53 26.36 60.09
CA ALA A 104 7.97 27.49 60.80
C ALA A 104 7.02 28.29 59.87
N PRO A 105 5.93 28.91 60.39
CA PRO A 105 4.96 29.62 59.55
C PRO A 105 5.56 30.67 58.61
N GLN A 106 6.64 31.34 59.02
CA GLN A 106 7.35 32.35 58.22
C GLN A 106 8.04 31.74 57.00
N LEU A 107 8.58 30.52 57.12
CA LEU A 107 9.23 29.80 56.03
C LEU A 107 8.21 29.23 55.03
N ALA A 108 6.95 29.05 55.46
CA ALA A 108 5.88 28.55 54.60
C ALA A 108 5.13 29.66 53.84
N GLU A 109 5.56 30.91 53.96
CA GLU A 109 5.02 32.02 53.17
C GLU A 109 5.28 31.79 51.67
N GLY A 110 4.30 32.11 50.81
CA GLY A 110 4.37 31.84 49.37
C GLY A 110 4.23 30.37 48.95
N LEU A 111 4.32 29.40 49.87
CA LEU A 111 4.09 27.99 49.52
C LEU A 111 2.62 27.71 49.21
N SER A 112 2.38 27.12 48.04
CA SER A 112 1.09 26.62 47.57
C SER A 112 1.31 25.32 46.77
N THR A 113 0.24 24.57 46.48
CA THR A 113 0.35 23.37 45.63
C THR A 113 0.91 23.73 44.27
N GLY A 114 1.90 22.98 43.78
CA GLY A 114 2.54 23.17 42.47
C GLY A 114 3.78 24.07 42.47
N VAL A 115 4.08 24.77 43.58
CA VAL A 115 5.29 25.60 43.71
C VAL A 115 6.53 24.73 43.66
N ALA A 116 7.54 25.15 42.90
CA ALA A 116 8.86 24.51 42.84
C ALA A 116 9.75 25.07 43.96
N VAL A 117 10.35 24.18 44.75
CA VAL A 117 11.12 24.54 45.95
C VAL A 117 12.46 23.81 46.01
N ASN A 118 13.45 24.49 46.58
CA ASN A 118 14.65 23.92 47.15
C ASN A 118 14.57 24.09 48.68
N LEU A 119 14.59 22.98 49.43
CA LEU A 119 14.46 22.97 50.88
C LEU A 119 15.74 22.42 51.49
N THR A 120 16.29 23.12 52.49
CA THR A 120 17.42 22.63 53.28
C THR A 120 17.01 22.51 54.75
N GLY A 121 17.30 21.39 55.38
CA GLY A 121 16.88 21.12 56.74
C GLY A 121 17.51 19.85 57.34
N LYS A 122 17.17 19.54 58.59
CA LYS A 122 17.65 18.33 59.28
C LYS A 122 16.73 17.14 59.02
N TRP A 123 17.33 16.00 58.69
CA TRP A 123 16.60 14.73 58.55
C TRP A 123 16.40 14.09 59.92
N THR A 124 15.15 13.94 60.37
CA THR A 124 14.86 13.44 61.72
C THR A 124 13.78 12.37 61.70
N PRO A 125 13.82 11.38 62.61
CA PRO A 125 12.71 10.44 62.79
C PRO A 125 11.40 11.19 63.03
N SER A 126 10.34 10.81 62.30
CA SER A 126 9.05 11.47 62.44
C SER A 126 8.33 10.97 63.70
N PRO A 127 7.65 11.85 64.45
CA PRO A 127 6.78 11.43 65.55
C PRO A 127 5.47 10.76 65.06
N GLY A 128 5.14 10.84 63.77
CA GLY A 128 3.94 10.23 63.18
C GLY A 128 4.16 8.77 62.79
N GLN A 129 3.06 8.01 62.62
CA GLN A 129 3.12 6.61 62.17
C GLN A 129 3.13 6.45 60.64
N GLU A 130 2.76 7.50 59.89
CA GLU A 130 2.61 7.43 58.42
C GLU A 130 3.95 7.51 57.67
N GLN A 131 5.02 8.02 58.29
CA GLN A 131 6.34 8.15 57.69
C GLN A 131 7.44 7.87 58.71
N SER A 132 8.57 7.32 58.25
CA SER A 132 9.70 7.02 59.15
C SER A 132 10.47 8.29 59.56
N HIS A 133 10.58 9.25 58.65
CA HIS A 133 11.38 10.46 58.81
C HIS A 133 10.68 11.67 58.21
N GLU A 134 11.09 12.86 58.66
CA GLU A 134 10.65 14.14 58.16
C GLU A 134 11.82 15.13 58.10
N LEU A 135 11.69 16.14 57.23
CA LEU A 135 12.68 17.20 57.06
C LEU A 135 12.29 18.41 57.90
N GLN A 136 13.05 18.69 58.96
CA GLN A 136 12.93 19.91 59.74
C GLN A 136 13.59 21.06 58.99
N VAL A 137 12.80 21.87 58.29
CA VAL A 137 13.29 22.85 57.32
C VAL A 137 13.87 24.07 58.02
N GLU A 138 15.12 24.39 57.68
CA GLU A 138 15.84 25.57 58.16
C GLU A 138 15.83 26.68 57.10
N ARG A 139 15.81 26.32 55.81
CA ARG A 139 15.82 27.25 54.68
C ARG A 139 14.91 26.78 53.55
N VAL A 140 14.12 27.71 53.03
CA VAL A 140 13.26 27.54 51.85
C VAL A 140 13.73 28.49 50.76
N GLN A 141 13.89 27.98 49.55
CA GLN A 141 14.05 28.80 48.36
C GLN A 141 12.97 28.42 47.35
N ILE A 142 12.11 29.38 47.01
CA ILE A 142 11.12 29.22 45.93
C ILE A 142 11.85 29.38 44.60
N LEU A 143 11.81 28.34 43.77
CA LEU A 143 12.45 28.31 42.45
C LEU A 143 11.48 28.70 41.34
N GLY A 144 10.18 28.48 41.56
CA GLY A 144 9.12 28.80 40.63
C GLY A 144 7.79 28.95 41.36
N GLU A 145 7.19 30.13 41.26
CA GLU A 145 5.92 30.45 41.88
C GLU A 145 4.77 29.72 41.17
N ASN A 146 3.70 29.45 41.91
CA ASN A 146 2.46 28.92 41.37
C ASN A 146 1.28 29.56 42.11
N ASP A 147 0.41 30.22 41.36
CA ASP A 147 -0.78 30.84 41.92
C ASP A 147 -1.87 29.78 42.12
N ALA A 148 -2.26 29.56 43.38
CA ALA A 148 -3.25 28.56 43.75
C ALA A 148 -4.66 28.87 43.22
N THR A 149 -4.95 30.14 42.90
CA THR A 149 -6.29 30.55 42.43
C THR A 149 -6.50 30.22 40.95
N THR A 150 -5.45 30.35 40.14
CA THR A 150 -5.47 30.07 38.71
C THR A 150 -5.04 28.65 38.36
N TYR A 151 -4.38 27.92 39.28
CA TYR A 151 -3.92 26.57 39.03
C TYR A 151 -5.09 25.58 38.84
N PRO A 152 -5.21 24.91 37.67
CA PRO A 152 -6.41 24.14 37.34
C PRO A 152 -6.50 22.80 38.08
N ILE A 153 -5.38 22.24 38.52
CA ILE A 153 -5.34 20.96 39.24
C ILE A 153 -5.47 21.23 40.75
N GLN A 154 -6.71 21.28 41.20
CA GLN A 154 -7.04 21.41 42.62
C GLN A 154 -6.79 20.10 43.39
N LYS A 155 -6.64 20.20 44.72
CA LYS A 155 -6.53 19.05 45.64
C LYS A 155 -7.89 18.37 45.86
N LYS A 156 -8.49 17.90 44.78
CA LYS A 156 -9.70 17.09 44.74
C LYS A 156 -9.53 16.06 43.63
N TYR A 157 -10.36 15.02 43.66
CA TYR A 157 -10.41 14.08 42.56
C TYR A 157 -10.70 14.81 41.25
N GLN A 158 -10.00 14.41 40.20
CA GLN A 158 -10.16 14.95 38.85
C GLN A 158 -10.52 13.80 37.94
N THR A 159 -11.60 13.95 37.17
CA THR A 159 -12.00 12.90 36.23
C THR A 159 -10.94 12.73 35.13
N PRO A 160 -10.78 11.53 34.57
CA PRO A 160 -9.90 11.30 33.42
C PRO A 160 -10.20 12.25 32.25
N GLU A 161 -11.47 12.55 31.99
CA GLU A 161 -11.94 13.45 30.92
C GLU A 161 -11.40 14.87 31.12
N PHE A 162 -11.47 15.40 32.34
CA PHE A 162 -10.90 16.71 32.65
C PHE A 162 -9.38 16.71 32.48
N LEU A 163 -8.69 15.66 32.95
CA LEU A 163 -7.23 15.56 32.82
C LEU A 163 -6.76 15.45 31.36
N ARG A 164 -7.58 14.90 30.45
CA ARG A 164 -7.30 14.90 29.00
C ARG A 164 -7.29 16.32 28.41
N THR A 165 -7.97 17.29 29.00
CA THR A 165 -7.91 18.71 28.58
C THR A 165 -6.61 19.41 28.99
N LEU A 166 -5.83 18.82 29.90
CA LEU A 166 -4.60 19.40 30.47
C LEU A 166 -3.38 18.46 30.32
N PRO A 167 -3.01 18.04 29.10
CA PRO A 167 -1.97 17.03 28.90
C PRO A 167 -0.60 17.45 29.44
N HIS A 168 -0.30 18.75 29.41
CA HIS A 168 0.95 19.35 29.88
C HIS A 168 1.06 19.39 31.42
N LEU A 169 -0.05 19.28 32.17
CA LEU A 169 -0.05 19.32 33.63
C LEU A 169 -0.42 17.99 34.28
N ARG A 170 -1.19 17.12 33.62
CA ARG A 170 -1.68 15.86 34.23
C ARG A 170 -0.58 14.97 34.78
N SER A 171 0.60 14.94 34.14
CA SER A 171 1.76 14.16 34.59
C SER A 171 2.32 14.62 35.94
N ARG A 172 1.92 15.80 36.43
CA ARG A 172 2.24 16.26 37.79
C ARG A 172 1.44 15.51 38.85
N LEU A 173 0.35 14.82 38.52
CA LEU A 173 -0.36 14.00 39.50
C LEU A 173 0.44 12.71 39.82
N PRO A 174 0.46 12.24 41.07
CA PRO A 174 1.24 11.07 41.47
C PRO A 174 1.01 9.85 40.57
N PHE A 175 -0.24 9.45 40.38
CA PHE A 175 -0.59 8.31 39.53
C PHE A 175 -0.18 8.49 38.07
N ASN A 176 -0.37 9.67 37.47
CA ASN A 176 0.04 9.92 36.09
C ASN A 176 1.58 9.92 35.92
N SER A 177 2.31 10.41 36.92
CA SER A 177 3.78 10.32 36.94
C SER A 177 4.27 8.87 37.05
N LEU A 178 3.54 8.02 37.80
CA LEU A 178 3.79 6.59 37.90
C LEU A 178 3.60 5.90 36.54
N ILE A 179 2.51 6.19 35.82
CA ILE A 179 2.28 5.65 34.47
C ILE A 179 3.36 6.09 33.48
N LEU A 180 3.83 7.34 33.58
CA LEU A 180 4.94 7.82 32.75
C LEU A 180 6.24 7.06 33.01
N ARG A 181 6.59 6.84 34.29
CA ARG A 181 7.74 6.00 34.69
C ARG A 181 7.56 4.55 34.24
N LEU A 182 6.35 4.01 34.33
CA LEU A 182 6.02 2.64 33.91
C LEU A 182 6.27 2.46 32.41
N ARG A 183 5.76 3.36 31.58
CA ARG A 183 6.01 3.33 30.13
C ARG A 183 7.50 3.36 29.80
N SER A 184 8.27 4.20 30.49
CA SER A 184 9.73 4.28 30.33
C SER A 184 10.42 2.97 30.70
N LEU A 185 10.09 2.39 31.87
CA LEU A 185 10.68 1.12 32.32
C LEU A 185 10.31 -0.05 31.39
N VAL A 186 9.05 -0.16 30.98
CA VAL A 186 8.60 -1.18 30.01
C VAL A 186 9.39 -1.07 28.71
N THR A 187 9.55 0.14 28.17
CA THR A 187 10.31 0.37 26.94
C THR A 187 11.78 -0.08 27.08
N ALA A 188 12.40 0.21 28.22
CA ALA A 188 13.76 -0.24 28.52
C ALA A 188 13.86 -1.77 28.65
N GLN A 189 12.86 -2.42 29.26
CA GLN A 189 12.81 -3.88 29.39
C GLN A 189 12.60 -4.58 28.04
N VAL A 190 11.70 -4.08 27.20
CA VAL A 190 11.50 -4.54 25.82
C VAL A 190 12.81 -4.46 25.03
N THR A 191 13.45 -3.28 25.05
CA THR A 191 14.74 -3.05 24.39
C THR A 191 15.81 -4.02 24.88
N SER A 192 15.88 -4.23 26.21
CA SER A 192 16.84 -5.15 26.83
C SER A 192 16.57 -6.61 26.48
N TYR A 193 15.31 -7.01 26.37
CA TYR A 193 14.92 -8.37 25.98
C TYR A 193 15.37 -8.66 24.56
N PHE A 194 15.04 -7.81 23.60
CA PHE A 194 15.43 -7.98 22.20
C PHE A 194 16.95 -7.96 22.01
N ALA A 195 17.66 -7.06 22.70
CA ALA A 195 19.11 -7.01 22.66
C ALA A 195 19.78 -8.29 23.20
N LYS A 196 19.21 -8.93 24.24
CA LYS A 196 19.72 -10.21 24.79
C LYS A 196 19.49 -11.41 23.87
N HIS A 197 18.54 -11.31 22.93
CA HIS A 197 18.17 -12.38 22.00
C HIS A 197 18.66 -12.11 20.57
N ASP A 198 19.64 -11.22 20.42
CA ASP A 198 20.31 -10.85 19.18
C ASP A 198 19.38 -10.24 18.11
N PHE A 199 18.31 -9.57 18.53
CA PHE A 199 17.47 -8.79 17.60
C PHE A 199 18.06 -7.41 17.34
N VAL A 200 18.03 -6.98 16.08
CA VAL A 200 18.49 -5.66 15.65
C VAL A 200 17.33 -4.68 15.63
N GLN A 201 17.45 -3.57 16.37
CA GLN A 201 16.45 -2.50 16.32
C GLN A 201 16.54 -1.77 14.98
N CYS A 202 15.41 -1.63 14.31
CA CYS A 202 15.28 -0.96 13.02
C CYS A 202 14.37 0.27 13.13
N HIS A 203 14.53 1.21 12.18
CA HIS A 203 13.66 2.38 12.06
C HIS A 203 13.08 2.48 10.64
N PRO A 204 12.04 1.68 10.32
CA PRO A 204 11.34 1.75 9.05
C PRO A 204 10.71 3.12 8.78
N PRO A 205 10.45 3.48 7.51
CA PRO A 205 9.85 4.76 7.17
C PRO A 205 8.40 4.86 7.64
N ILE A 206 8.03 6.01 8.20
CA ILE A 206 6.64 6.33 8.61
C ILE A 206 5.81 6.77 7.40
N ILE A 207 6.43 7.49 6.45
CA ILE A 207 5.79 7.92 5.21
C ILE A 207 5.92 6.78 4.19
N THR A 208 4.79 6.28 3.70
CA THR A 208 4.72 5.10 2.83
C THR A 208 3.84 5.35 1.61
N SER A 209 4.04 4.58 0.55
CA SER A 209 3.10 4.50 -0.59
C SER A 209 2.18 3.29 -0.53
N SER A 210 2.27 2.50 0.53
CA SER A 210 1.49 1.29 0.74
C SER A 210 0.73 1.38 2.06
N ASP A 211 -0.48 0.87 2.06
CA ASP A 211 -1.31 0.67 3.25
C ASP A 211 -0.97 -0.62 4.02
N CYS A 212 0.12 -1.33 3.66
CA CYS A 212 0.65 -2.58 4.21
C CYS A 212 -0.28 -3.80 4.21
N GLU A 213 -1.55 -3.63 4.57
CA GLU A 213 -2.55 -4.69 4.72
C GLU A 213 -3.56 -4.72 3.58
N GLY A 214 -3.63 -3.65 2.76
CA GLY A 214 -4.40 -3.65 1.52
C GLY A 214 -5.90 -3.34 1.64
N ALA A 215 -6.40 -3.03 2.84
CA ALA A 215 -7.83 -2.80 3.09
C ALA A 215 -8.13 -1.72 4.13
N GLY A 216 -7.11 -1.02 4.66
CA GLY A 216 -7.25 -0.08 5.77
C GLY A 216 -7.47 1.37 5.33
N GLU A 217 -8.27 2.13 6.08
CA GLU A 217 -8.33 3.59 5.93
C GLU A 217 -6.98 4.20 6.40
N VAL A 218 -6.31 4.95 5.50
CA VAL A 218 -4.99 5.55 5.74
C VAL A 218 -5.02 7.08 5.71
N PHE A 219 -4.22 7.74 6.56
CA PHE A 219 -4.05 9.19 6.51
C PHE A 219 -3.19 9.57 5.30
N THR A 220 -3.70 10.46 4.44
CA THR A 220 -2.98 10.97 3.27
C THR A 220 -2.17 12.22 3.64
N ILE A 221 -0.93 12.30 3.13
CA ILE A 221 0.00 13.40 3.38
C ILE A 221 0.03 14.33 2.16
N SER A 222 -0.18 15.63 2.39
CA SER A 222 -0.11 16.69 1.37
C SER A 222 0.78 17.84 1.87
N PRO A 223 1.65 18.43 1.03
CA PRO A 223 2.48 19.57 1.40
C PRO A 223 1.69 20.87 1.59
N GLU A 224 0.54 21.04 0.92
CA GLU A 224 -0.34 22.19 1.06
C GLU A 224 -1.71 21.79 1.63
N ALA A 225 -2.31 22.68 2.42
CA ALA A 225 -3.69 22.53 2.88
C ALA A 225 -4.62 22.64 1.66
N PRO A 226 -5.61 21.75 1.49
CA PRO A 226 -6.52 21.82 0.35
C PRO A 226 -7.21 23.18 0.33
N SER A 227 -6.90 24.01 -0.67
CA SER A 227 -7.52 25.32 -0.83
C SER A 227 -9.03 25.12 -0.98
N THR A 228 -9.82 25.79 -0.14
CA THR A 228 -11.29 25.80 -0.15
C THR A 228 -11.85 26.54 -1.39
N GLY A 229 -11.49 26.10 -2.59
CA GLY A 229 -11.93 26.64 -3.87
C GLY A 229 -12.71 25.60 -4.66
N ASN A 230 -13.85 26.02 -5.24
CA ASN A 230 -14.78 25.17 -5.99
C ASN A 230 -14.10 24.17 -6.94
N PRO A 231 -14.56 22.91 -7.02
CA PRO A 231 -13.99 21.89 -7.89
C PRO A 231 -14.37 22.18 -9.35
N GLY A 232 -13.61 23.07 -9.99
CA GLY A 232 -13.67 23.35 -11.41
C GLY A 232 -12.92 22.29 -12.21
N THR A 233 -13.56 21.79 -13.25
CA THR A 233 -13.08 20.81 -14.22
C THR A 233 -11.84 21.28 -14.98
N THR A 234 -10.61 21.12 -14.44
CA THR A 234 -9.36 21.11 -15.26
C THR A 234 -8.08 20.55 -14.61
N ASP A 235 -8.09 20.06 -13.36
CA ASP A 235 -6.82 19.85 -12.62
C ASP A 235 -6.52 18.40 -12.21
N GLN A 236 -6.23 17.50 -13.17
CA GLN A 236 -5.44 16.29 -12.85
C GLN A 236 -3.93 16.53 -13.04
N ALA A 237 -3.54 17.32 -14.04
CA ALA A 237 -2.14 17.71 -14.24
C ALA A 237 -1.63 18.60 -13.10
N LYS A 238 -2.44 19.58 -12.66
CA LYS A 238 -2.11 20.49 -11.57
C LYS A 238 -2.07 19.80 -10.19
N ARG A 239 -2.97 18.84 -9.95
CA ARG A 239 -2.91 17.96 -8.76
C ARG A 239 -1.65 17.11 -8.70
N ARG A 240 -1.00 16.84 -9.84
CA ARG A 240 0.27 16.09 -9.90
C ARG A 240 1.47 17.01 -9.61
N GLU A 241 1.39 18.30 -9.97
CA GLU A 241 2.38 19.32 -9.60
C GLU A 241 2.36 19.69 -8.11
N GLU A 242 1.25 19.42 -7.40
CA GLU A 242 1.06 19.72 -5.97
C GLU A 242 1.52 18.59 -5.01
N LEU A 243 1.89 17.41 -5.53
CA LEU A 243 2.35 16.28 -4.70
C LEU A 243 3.85 16.38 -4.40
N PHE A 244 4.25 16.34 -3.12
CA PHE A 244 5.67 16.42 -2.72
C PHE A 244 6.52 15.23 -3.22
N PHE A 245 5.94 14.04 -3.36
CA PHE A 245 6.65 12.79 -3.70
C PHE A 245 6.24 12.19 -5.06
N ASP A 246 5.78 13.03 -6.01
CA ASP A 246 5.31 12.66 -7.37
C ASP A 246 4.19 11.59 -7.41
N SER A 247 3.70 11.18 -6.25
CA SER A 247 2.72 10.13 -5.99
C SER A 247 2.10 10.34 -4.60
N PRO A 248 0.84 9.91 -4.37
CA PRO A 248 0.24 9.97 -3.05
C PRO A 248 1.06 9.21 -2.02
N LYS A 249 1.25 9.81 -0.85
CA LYS A 249 1.89 9.17 0.31
C LYS A 249 0.98 9.19 1.51
N TYR A 250 1.18 8.21 2.38
CA TYR A 250 0.35 7.93 3.53
C TYR A 250 1.20 7.80 4.78
N LEU A 251 0.56 7.95 5.94
CA LEU A 251 1.13 7.50 7.20
C LEU A 251 0.94 6.00 7.36
N THR A 252 1.99 5.30 7.78
CA THR A 252 1.98 3.84 7.84
C THR A 252 1.06 3.29 8.92
N VAL A 253 0.38 2.18 8.62
CA VAL A 253 -0.42 1.41 9.57
C VAL A 253 0.44 0.38 10.33
N SER A 254 1.55 -0.06 9.72
CA SER A 254 2.45 -1.09 10.23
C SER A 254 3.83 -0.97 9.55
N SER A 255 4.89 -1.46 10.18
CA SER A 255 6.23 -1.54 9.57
C SER A 255 6.55 -2.94 9.04
N GLN A 256 5.62 -3.89 9.15
CA GLN A 256 5.84 -5.32 8.91
C GLN A 256 6.58 -5.62 7.61
N LEU A 257 6.07 -5.13 6.46
CA LEU A 257 6.68 -5.41 5.15
C LEU A 257 8.14 -4.93 5.05
N HIS A 258 8.49 -3.85 5.74
CA HIS A 258 9.88 -3.38 5.80
C HIS A 258 10.73 -4.26 6.71
N LEU A 259 10.17 -4.73 7.83
CA LEU A 259 10.87 -5.64 8.74
C LEU A 259 11.12 -7.00 8.07
N GLU A 260 10.20 -7.51 7.26
CA GLU A 260 10.40 -8.73 6.46
C GLU A 260 11.61 -8.61 5.52
N ALA A 261 11.79 -7.45 4.88
CA ALA A 261 12.96 -7.20 4.03
C ALA A 261 14.25 -7.04 4.85
N LEU A 262 14.20 -6.36 6.00
CA LEU A 262 15.37 -6.14 6.86
C LEU A 262 15.82 -7.43 7.58
N ALA A 263 14.87 -8.28 7.98
CA ALA A 263 15.13 -9.58 8.59
C ALA A 263 15.98 -10.48 7.68
N GLN A 264 15.83 -10.39 6.35
CA GLN A 264 16.66 -11.13 5.40
C GLN A 264 18.14 -10.73 5.46
N SER A 265 18.47 -9.55 6.00
CA SER A 265 19.86 -9.08 6.13
C SER A 265 20.50 -9.46 7.46
N VAL A 266 19.73 -9.46 8.55
CA VAL A 266 20.26 -9.61 9.92
C VAL A 266 19.53 -10.65 10.76
N ASN A 267 18.75 -11.53 10.12
CA ASN A 267 17.96 -12.61 10.70
C ASN A 267 16.78 -12.15 11.58
N LYS A 268 17.04 -11.40 12.65
CA LYS A 268 16.03 -10.98 13.63
C LYS A 268 16.00 -9.46 13.76
N VAL A 269 14.84 -8.86 13.56
CA VAL A 269 14.66 -7.41 13.65
C VAL A 269 13.46 -7.06 14.51
N TRP A 270 13.49 -5.86 15.09
CA TRP A 270 12.33 -5.31 15.79
C TRP A 270 12.27 -3.79 15.68
N THR A 271 11.10 -3.21 15.90
CA THR A 271 10.89 -1.77 15.97
C THR A 271 9.83 -1.43 17.02
N LEU A 272 9.95 -0.23 17.59
CA LEU A 272 8.90 0.43 18.36
C LEU A 272 8.63 1.76 17.67
N SER A 273 7.66 1.76 16.76
CA SER A 273 7.41 2.88 15.83
C SER A 273 6.01 3.44 15.99
N PRO A 274 5.80 4.76 15.80
CA PRO A 274 4.45 5.29 15.67
C PRO A 274 3.77 4.73 14.42
N THR A 275 2.51 4.34 14.58
CA THR A 275 1.61 3.83 13.54
C THR A 275 0.29 4.56 13.62
N PHE A 276 -0.41 4.62 12.49
CA PHE A 276 -1.59 5.46 12.33
C PHE A 276 -2.75 4.67 11.73
N ARG A 277 -3.96 4.88 12.25
CA ARG A 277 -5.20 4.30 11.69
C ARG A 277 -6.21 5.41 11.48
N ALA A 278 -6.74 5.52 10.26
CA ALA A 278 -7.69 6.58 9.91
C ALA A 278 -9.16 6.15 10.08
N GLU A 279 -9.40 4.96 10.62
CA GLU A 279 -10.74 4.45 10.92
C GLU A 279 -11.50 5.41 11.84
N LYS A 280 -12.76 5.72 11.50
CA LYS A 280 -13.65 6.57 12.30
C LYS A 280 -14.22 5.81 13.51
N SER A 281 -13.34 5.43 14.43
CA SER A 281 -13.68 4.71 15.66
C SER A 281 -13.41 5.58 16.88
N ASP A 282 -14.47 6.12 17.48
CA ASP A 282 -14.40 6.86 18.76
C ASP A 282 -14.86 5.95 19.91
N THR A 283 -13.91 5.19 20.44
CA THR A 283 -14.14 4.25 21.54
C THR A 283 -13.04 4.37 22.58
N ALA A 284 -13.24 3.80 23.77
CA ALA A 284 -12.24 3.86 24.84
C ALA A 284 -10.93 3.08 24.55
N ARG A 285 -10.86 2.29 23.46
CA ARG A 285 -9.73 1.40 23.13
C ARG A 285 -8.96 1.80 21.87
N HIS A 286 -9.58 2.53 20.95
CA HIS A 286 -8.97 2.88 19.66
C HIS A 286 -8.26 4.24 19.73
N LEU A 287 -7.08 4.33 19.11
CA LEU A 287 -6.30 5.55 18.95
C LEU A 287 -5.94 5.71 17.47
N SER A 288 -6.04 6.92 16.93
CA SER A 288 -5.60 7.21 15.56
C SER A 288 -4.08 7.27 15.41
N GLU A 289 -3.36 7.55 16.51
CA GLU A 289 -1.90 7.51 16.61
C GLU A 289 -1.52 6.68 17.84
N PHE A 290 -0.74 5.63 17.64
CA PHE A 290 -0.23 4.77 18.71
C PHE A 290 1.15 4.24 18.36
N TYR A 291 1.81 3.57 19.30
CA TYR A 291 3.12 2.97 19.07
C TYR A 291 2.94 1.46 18.95
N MET A 292 3.41 0.89 17.83
CA MET A 292 3.39 -0.54 17.59
C MET A 292 4.77 -1.13 17.89
N LEU A 293 4.79 -2.21 18.66
CA LEU A 293 5.96 -3.05 18.86
C LEU A 293 5.88 -4.21 17.87
N GLU A 294 6.75 -4.20 16.87
CA GLU A 294 6.75 -5.20 15.80
C GLU A 294 8.12 -5.89 15.77
N ALA A 295 8.13 -7.21 15.59
CA ALA A 295 9.35 -8.00 15.47
C ALA A 295 9.18 -9.05 14.38
N GLU A 296 10.26 -9.31 13.65
CA GLU A 296 10.29 -10.25 12.53
C GLU A 296 11.52 -11.14 12.65
N LEU A 297 11.36 -12.44 12.37
CA LEU A 297 12.41 -13.45 12.48
C LEU A 297 12.49 -14.25 11.18
N ALA A 298 13.71 -14.41 10.65
CA ALA A 298 13.98 -15.30 9.54
C ALA A 298 14.26 -16.73 10.02
N PHE A 299 14.14 -17.70 9.12
CA PHE A 299 14.46 -19.12 9.35
C PHE A 299 13.64 -19.78 10.48
N VAL A 300 12.35 -19.46 10.55
CA VAL A 300 11.37 -20.09 11.44
C VAL A 300 10.45 -20.98 10.60
N ASP A 301 10.24 -22.22 11.03
CA ASP A 301 9.41 -23.20 10.30
C ASP A 301 7.99 -23.29 10.87
N HIS A 302 7.80 -22.99 12.16
CA HIS A 302 6.53 -23.16 12.85
C HIS A 302 6.10 -21.90 13.61
N VAL A 303 4.81 -21.58 13.55
CA VAL A 303 4.19 -20.47 14.31
C VAL A 303 4.41 -20.60 15.82
N LYS A 304 4.62 -21.83 16.30
CA LYS A 304 4.96 -22.12 17.70
C LYS A 304 6.20 -21.35 18.17
N ASP A 305 7.23 -21.26 17.34
CA ASP A 305 8.48 -20.60 17.72
C ASP A 305 8.28 -19.08 17.86
N VAL A 306 7.39 -18.50 17.05
CA VAL A 306 6.98 -17.10 17.17
C VAL A 306 6.18 -16.87 18.47
N MET A 307 5.24 -17.77 18.79
CA MET A 307 4.49 -17.72 20.05
C MET A 307 5.42 -17.85 21.27
N ASP A 308 6.45 -18.70 21.19
CA ASP A 308 7.44 -18.87 22.27
C ASP A 308 8.20 -17.55 22.53
N VAL A 309 8.57 -16.80 21.48
CA VAL A 309 9.21 -15.48 21.61
C VAL A 309 8.28 -14.47 22.29
N VAL A 310 7.00 -14.44 21.92
CA VAL A 310 6.00 -13.54 22.53
C VAL A 310 5.80 -13.88 24.00
N GLU A 311 5.63 -15.17 24.31
CA GLU A 311 5.41 -15.67 25.66
C GLU A 311 6.61 -15.37 26.56
N ASP A 312 7.84 -15.66 26.10
CA ASP A 312 9.06 -15.39 26.87
C ASP A 312 9.28 -13.88 27.08
N MET A 313 9.05 -13.05 26.05
CA MET A 313 9.18 -11.59 26.15
C MET A 313 8.27 -11.02 27.23
N LEU A 314 6.97 -11.30 27.13
CA LEU A 314 5.98 -10.76 28.04
C LEU A 314 6.17 -11.28 29.47
N ARG A 315 6.53 -12.56 29.63
CA ARG A 315 6.86 -13.17 30.92
C ARG A 315 8.10 -12.54 31.54
N ALA A 316 9.16 -12.30 30.76
CA ALA A 316 10.38 -11.66 31.22
C ALA A 316 10.11 -10.22 31.68
N ILE A 317 9.34 -9.45 30.90
CA ILE A 317 8.94 -8.08 31.26
C ILE A 317 8.10 -8.08 32.54
N ALA A 318 7.08 -8.94 32.63
CA ALA A 318 6.21 -9.03 33.80
C ALA A 318 7.00 -9.42 35.06
N THR A 319 7.91 -10.38 34.96
CA THR A 319 8.79 -10.81 36.07
C THR A 319 9.72 -9.68 36.53
N ASN A 320 10.39 -9.01 35.58
CA ASN A 320 11.29 -7.90 35.89
C ASN A 320 10.54 -6.73 36.54
N LEU A 321 9.35 -6.40 36.02
CA LEU A 321 8.51 -5.36 36.61
C LEU A 321 8.04 -5.73 38.02
N GLN A 322 7.66 -6.99 38.27
CA GLN A 322 7.21 -7.45 39.60
C GLN A 322 8.31 -7.29 40.65
N SER A 323 9.56 -7.58 40.26
CA SER A 323 10.74 -7.43 41.12
C SER A 323 11.15 -5.96 41.33
N SER A 324 10.72 -5.06 40.44
CA SER A 324 11.10 -3.64 40.46
C SER A 324 10.40 -2.85 41.56
N THR A 325 11.04 -1.77 42.02
CA THR A 325 10.42 -0.82 42.96
C THR A 325 9.15 -0.20 42.37
N LEU A 326 9.15 0.06 41.07
CA LEU A 326 8.02 0.67 40.37
C LEU A 326 6.80 -0.26 40.30
N GLY A 327 7.01 -1.56 40.10
CA GLY A 327 5.93 -2.55 40.11
C GLY A 327 5.28 -2.66 41.48
N LYS A 328 6.08 -2.59 42.56
CA LYS A 328 5.58 -2.52 43.94
C LYS A 328 4.76 -1.26 44.17
N GLU A 329 5.27 -0.09 43.77
CA GLU A 329 4.52 1.18 43.84
C GLU A 329 3.19 1.11 43.09
N LEU A 330 3.14 0.43 41.93
CA LEU A 330 1.92 0.26 41.14
C LEU A 330 0.86 -0.60 41.84
N LEU A 331 1.28 -1.70 42.46
CA LEU A 331 0.38 -2.55 43.25
C LEU A 331 -0.13 -1.79 44.48
N GLU A 332 0.78 -1.15 45.23
CA GLU A 332 0.44 -0.36 46.42
C GLU A 332 -0.55 0.78 46.12
N SER A 333 -0.35 1.52 45.02
CA SER A 333 -1.25 2.59 44.59
C SER A 333 -2.68 2.11 44.39
N ARG A 334 -2.87 0.89 43.87
CA ARG A 334 -4.21 0.32 43.64
C ARG A 334 -4.84 -0.30 44.87
N ALA A 335 -4.04 -0.71 45.86
CA ALA A 335 -4.57 -1.11 47.16
C ALA A 335 -5.22 0.08 47.89
N GLN A 336 -4.67 1.29 47.73
CA GLN A 336 -5.17 2.50 48.39
C GLN A 336 -6.44 3.09 47.73
N ASP A 337 -6.61 2.93 46.41
CA ASP A 337 -7.78 3.45 45.67
C ASP A 337 -9.09 2.69 45.97
N GLN A 338 -9.04 1.48 46.55
CA GLN A 338 -10.21 0.64 46.84
C GLN A 338 -11.22 1.27 47.81
N GLU A 339 -10.83 2.28 48.59
CA GLU A 339 -11.72 2.95 49.53
C GLU A 339 -12.56 4.08 48.88
N GLN A 340 -12.32 4.46 47.61
CA GLN A 340 -12.93 5.66 47.02
C GLN A 340 -13.72 5.46 45.71
N GLU A 341 -13.53 4.40 44.91
CA GLU A 341 -14.30 4.19 43.66
C GLU A 341 -14.55 2.70 43.31
N GLY A 342 -15.81 2.38 42.97
CA GLY A 342 -16.26 1.05 42.50
C GLY A 342 -15.93 0.70 41.05
N THR A 343 -15.19 1.58 40.34
CA THR A 343 -14.76 1.41 38.93
C THR A 343 -13.27 1.04 38.81
N SER A 344 -12.54 0.94 39.91
CA SER A 344 -11.12 0.60 39.91
C SER A 344 -10.87 -0.92 40.02
N VAL A 345 -9.89 -1.44 39.28
CA VAL A 345 -9.50 -2.86 39.36
C VAL A 345 -8.92 -3.15 40.75
N SER A 346 -9.48 -4.14 41.46
CA SER A 346 -9.04 -4.50 42.80
C SER A 346 -7.56 -4.90 42.86
N HIS A 347 -6.88 -4.63 43.98
CA HIS A 347 -5.50 -5.05 44.20
C HIS A 347 -5.31 -6.56 43.97
N SER A 348 -6.23 -7.38 44.49
CA SER A 348 -6.22 -8.83 44.31
C SER A 348 -6.38 -9.24 42.85
N THR A 349 -7.20 -8.53 42.08
CA THR A 349 -7.41 -8.81 40.65
C THR A 349 -6.18 -8.44 39.84
N LEU A 350 -5.56 -7.27 40.11
CA LEU A 350 -4.34 -6.85 39.44
C LEU A 350 -3.18 -7.82 39.73
N ALA A 351 -2.98 -8.19 41.00
CA ALA A 351 -1.96 -9.15 41.40
C ALA A 351 -2.17 -10.52 40.74
N ARG A 352 -3.42 -11.02 40.70
CA ARG A 352 -3.77 -12.28 40.03
C ARG A 352 -3.47 -12.24 38.53
N ARG A 353 -3.81 -11.15 37.83
CA ARG A 353 -3.50 -11.00 36.38
C ARG A 353 -2.01 -10.97 36.12
N TRP A 354 -1.28 -10.24 36.96
CA TRP A 354 0.18 -10.19 36.89
C TRP A 354 0.77 -11.58 37.08
N GLN A 355 0.29 -12.32 38.06
CA GLN A 355 0.70 -13.70 38.28
C GLN A 355 0.37 -14.58 37.08
N GLY A 356 -0.80 -14.41 36.44
CA GLY A 356 -1.14 -15.12 35.19
C GLY A 356 -0.21 -14.83 34.01
N LEU A 357 0.41 -13.64 33.93
CA LEU A 357 1.47 -13.33 32.95
C LEU A 357 2.81 -14.02 33.29
N ILE A 358 3.04 -14.36 34.56
CA ILE A 358 4.27 -15.01 35.04
C ILE A 358 4.12 -16.53 35.07
N ASP A 359 2.91 -17.03 35.30
CA ASP A 359 2.57 -18.44 35.31
C ASP A 359 2.46 -18.95 33.87
N GLY A 360 3.06 -20.10 33.60
CA GLY A 360 3.12 -20.70 32.28
C GLY A 360 3.25 -22.21 32.37
N PRO A 361 3.11 -22.94 31.25
CA PRO A 361 2.87 -22.43 29.89
C PRO A 361 1.44 -21.92 29.67
N TRP A 362 1.27 -20.95 28.77
CA TRP A 362 -0.07 -20.47 28.40
C TRP A 362 -0.79 -21.46 27.47
N PRO A 363 -2.11 -21.67 27.62
CA PRO A 363 -2.87 -22.53 26.71
C PRO A 363 -2.76 -22.05 25.27
N ARG A 364 -2.71 -23.00 24.33
CA ARG A 364 -2.71 -22.76 22.89
C ARG A 364 -3.79 -23.64 22.28
N ILE A 365 -4.81 -23.02 21.70
CA ILE A 365 -5.95 -23.71 21.10
C ILE A 365 -6.14 -23.26 19.66
N THR A 366 -6.65 -24.13 18.80
CA THR A 366 -7.03 -23.74 17.44
C THR A 366 -8.32 -22.91 17.47
N TYR A 367 -8.54 -22.09 16.45
CA TYR A 367 -9.81 -21.36 16.26
C TYR A 367 -11.00 -22.31 16.24
N GLN A 368 -10.85 -23.49 15.64
CA GLN A 368 -11.87 -24.54 15.63
C GLN A 368 -12.24 -25.01 17.04
N ASP A 369 -11.24 -25.25 17.90
CA ASP A 369 -11.47 -25.66 19.28
C ASP A 369 -12.02 -24.50 20.12
N ALA A 370 -11.64 -23.26 19.83
CA ALA A 370 -12.19 -22.07 20.45
C ALA A 370 -13.70 -21.93 20.18
N ILE A 371 -14.13 -22.06 18.93
CA ILE A 371 -15.56 -22.03 18.56
C ILE A 371 -16.32 -23.18 19.24
N ARG A 372 -15.80 -24.42 19.18
CA ARG A 372 -16.42 -25.57 19.85
C ARG A 372 -16.60 -25.34 21.35
N HIS A 373 -15.61 -24.73 22.01
CA HIS A 373 -15.69 -24.41 23.43
C HIS A 373 -16.78 -23.37 23.73
N LEU A 374 -16.95 -22.37 22.87
CA LEU A 374 -18.01 -21.36 22.99
C LEU A 374 -19.40 -21.96 22.75
N GLU A 375 -19.57 -22.79 21.73
CA GLU A 375 -20.83 -23.49 21.43
C GLU A 375 -21.25 -24.42 22.58
N ASN A 376 -20.29 -25.15 23.15
CA ASN A 376 -20.53 -26.00 24.32
C ASN A 376 -20.97 -25.17 25.53
N ALA A 377 -20.35 -24.02 25.77
CA ALA A 377 -20.73 -23.12 26.86
C ALA A 377 -22.17 -22.60 26.72
N VAL A 378 -22.62 -22.31 25.49
CA VAL A 378 -24.01 -21.93 25.21
C VAL A 378 -24.96 -23.12 25.42
N THR A 379 -24.61 -24.29 24.89
CA THR A 379 -25.42 -25.53 24.99
C THR A 379 -25.59 -25.99 26.44
N GLU A 380 -24.55 -25.86 27.26
CA GLU A 380 -24.56 -26.21 28.68
C GLU A 380 -25.18 -25.10 29.57
N GLY A 381 -25.60 -23.98 28.98
CA GLY A 381 -26.19 -22.85 29.72
C GLY A 381 -25.20 -22.10 30.61
N LYS A 382 -23.88 -22.23 30.37
CA LYS A 382 -22.81 -21.54 31.11
C LYS A 382 -22.61 -20.09 30.65
N ALA A 383 -22.95 -19.78 29.40
CA ALA A 383 -22.84 -18.43 28.83
C ALA A 383 -24.01 -18.15 27.88
N GLN A 384 -24.37 -16.86 27.76
CA GLN A 384 -25.23 -16.34 26.71
C GLN A 384 -24.47 -15.21 26.03
N PHE A 385 -24.27 -15.33 24.72
CA PHE A 385 -23.59 -14.34 23.89
C PHE A 385 -24.62 -13.55 23.09
N GLU A 386 -24.38 -12.26 22.91
CA GLU A 386 -25.19 -11.42 22.03
C GLU A 386 -25.02 -11.83 20.56
N PHE A 387 -23.79 -12.17 20.19
CA PHE A 387 -23.41 -12.68 18.89
C PHE A 387 -23.15 -14.18 18.99
N ALA A 388 -23.84 -14.99 18.19
CA ALA A 388 -23.61 -16.42 18.15
C ALA A 388 -22.17 -16.71 17.67
N PRO A 389 -21.43 -17.64 18.31
CA PRO A 389 -20.16 -18.10 17.78
C PRO A 389 -20.37 -18.70 16.37
N ASP A 390 -19.67 -18.19 15.37
CA ASP A 390 -19.67 -18.73 14.00
C ASP A 390 -18.23 -18.88 13.52
N HIS A 391 -18.01 -19.80 12.59
CA HIS A 391 -16.74 -20.06 11.94
C HIS A 391 -16.37 -19.03 10.87
N LYS A 392 -17.27 -18.11 10.50
CA LYS A 392 -17.09 -17.19 9.36
C LYS A 392 -16.68 -15.77 9.77
N ASP A 393 -17.26 -15.24 10.85
CA ASP A 393 -17.23 -13.81 11.17
C ASP A 393 -16.17 -13.42 12.22
N GLY A 394 -15.23 -14.32 12.52
CA GLY A 394 -14.19 -14.10 13.53
C GLY A 394 -14.72 -14.17 14.98
N LEU A 395 -13.85 -13.93 15.96
CA LEU A 395 -14.24 -13.86 17.37
C LEU A 395 -14.66 -12.43 17.73
N GLN A 396 -15.77 -12.28 18.44
CA GLN A 396 -16.18 -11.01 19.03
C GLN A 396 -15.53 -10.81 20.40
N THR A 397 -15.47 -9.56 20.88
CA THR A 397 -14.86 -9.21 22.18
C THR A 397 -15.44 -10.01 23.35
N GLU A 398 -16.74 -10.34 23.32
CA GLU A 398 -17.36 -11.18 24.36
C GLU A 398 -16.87 -12.63 24.34
N HIS A 399 -16.60 -13.18 23.15
CA HIS A 399 -16.06 -14.51 22.93
C HIS A 399 -14.62 -14.59 23.42
N GLU A 400 -13.80 -13.61 23.02
CA GLU A 400 -12.39 -13.50 23.41
C GLU A 400 -12.24 -13.40 24.92
N ARG A 401 -13.07 -12.55 25.56
CA ARG A 401 -13.11 -12.42 27.02
C ARG A 401 -13.46 -13.75 27.69
N TYR A 402 -14.47 -14.46 27.19
CA TYR A 402 -14.88 -15.75 27.75
C TYR A 402 -13.78 -16.81 27.62
N LEU A 403 -13.05 -16.84 26.49
CA LEU A 403 -11.93 -17.77 26.28
C LEU A 403 -10.77 -17.50 27.25
N ALA A 404 -10.40 -16.24 27.46
CA ALA A 404 -9.36 -15.86 28.41
C ALA A 404 -9.74 -16.23 29.86
N GLU A 405 -11.02 -16.11 30.23
CA GLU A 405 -11.51 -16.47 31.56
C GLU A 405 -11.61 -17.98 31.77
N SER A 406 -12.21 -18.69 30.82
CA SER A 406 -12.53 -20.12 30.96
C SER A 406 -11.33 -21.03 30.65
N VAL A 407 -10.65 -20.82 29.52
CA VAL A 407 -9.53 -21.65 29.07
C VAL A 407 -8.21 -21.09 29.60
N GLY A 408 -8.01 -19.78 29.49
CA GLY A 408 -6.85 -19.07 30.06
C GLY A 408 -6.82 -19.06 31.58
N ARG A 409 -7.91 -19.47 32.25
CA ARG A 409 -8.09 -19.44 33.72
C ARG A 409 -7.81 -18.05 34.31
N GLY A 410 -8.19 -17.01 33.56
CA GLY A 410 -7.93 -15.62 33.91
C GLY A 410 -6.47 -15.18 33.69
N GLY A 411 -5.69 -15.93 32.92
CA GLY A 411 -4.40 -15.56 32.33
C GLY A 411 -4.45 -15.56 30.79
N PRO A 412 -3.31 -15.38 30.11
CA PRO A 412 -3.27 -15.31 28.65
C PRO A 412 -3.57 -16.65 27.96
N ILE A 413 -4.09 -16.59 26.74
CA ILE A 413 -4.33 -17.75 25.86
C ILE A 413 -4.01 -17.39 24.41
N PHE A 414 -3.34 -18.31 23.71
CA PHE A 414 -3.18 -18.23 22.26
C PHE A 414 -4.33 -18.93 21.55
N VAL A 415 -4.95 -18.23 20.60
CA VAL A 415 -5.84 -18.83 19.60
C VAL A 415 -5.10 -18.85 18.27
N THR A 416 -5.03 -20.01 17.61
CA THR A 416 -4.25 -20.21 16.38
C THR A 416 -5.14 -20.63 15.21
N ASP A 417 -4.59 -20.65 13.98
CA ASP A 417 -5.24 -21.28 12.82
C ASP A 417 -6.58 -20.63 12.43
N TYR A 418 -6.61 -19.31 12.32
CA TYR A 418 -7.82 -18.58 11.92
C TYR A 418 -8.19 -18.85 10.45
N PRO A 419 -9.49 -18.70 10.10
CA PRO A 419 -9.94 -18.79 8.71
C PRO A 419 -9.22 -17.80 7.78
N ARG A 420 -8.81 -18.28 6.60
CA ARG A 420 -8.02 -17.50 5.64
C ARG A 420 -8.75 -16.26 5.10
N ASN A 421 -10.07 -16.31 5.01
CA ASN A 421 -10.90 -15.24 4.43
C ASN A 421 -11.03 -13.99 5.31
N ILE A 422 -10.66 -14.07 6.59
CA ILE A 422 -10.73 -12.96 7.54
C ILE A 422 -9.35 -12.47 7.99
N LYS A 423 -8.28 -12.97 7.37
CA LYS A 423 -6.90 -12.62 7.72
C LYS A 423 -6.15 -12.06 6.49
N PRO A 424 -5.15 -11.19 6.70
CA PRO A 424 -4.41 -10.55 5.61
C PRO A 424 -3.72 -11.51 4.62
N PHE A 425 -3.53 -11.04 3.39
CA PHE A 425 -2.96 -11.80 2.26
C PHE A 425 -1.55 -12.39 2.49
N TYR A 426 -0.77 -11.80 3.39
CA TYR A 426 0.62 -12.19 3.62
C TYR A 426 0.77 -13.39 4.56
N MET A 427 -0.33 -13.89 5.15
CA MET A 427 -0.27 -15.02 6.09
C MET A 427 -0.17 -16.36 5.36
N ALA A 428 0.81 -17.19 5.72
CA ALA A 428 0.98 -18.53 5.18
C ALA A 428 -0.17 -19.47 5.61
N PRO A 429 -0.57 -20.46 4.80
CA PRO A 429 -1.57 -21.45 5.17
C PRO A 429 -1.10 -22.33 6.34
N SER A 430 -2.04 -22.78 7.15
CA SER A 430 -1.77 -23.76 8.21
C SER A 430 -1.33 -25.11 7.64
N ILE A 431 -0.47 -25.81 8.38
CA ILE A 431 -0.09 -27.20 8.11
C ILE A 431 -0.83 -28.08 9.11
N ASP A 432 -1.59 -29.06 8.63
CA ASP A 432 -2.26 -30.01 9.51
C ASP A 432 -1.21 -30.92 10.16
N SER A 433 -1.07 -30.78 11.48
CA SER A 433 -0.13 -31.56 12.30
C SER A 433 -0.35 -33.08 12.24
N THR A 434 -1.52 -33.55 11.81
CA THR A 434 -1.86 -34.98 11.77
C THR A 434 -1.57 -35.64 10.41
N THR A 435 -1.66 -34.88 9.32
CA THR A 435 -1.50 -35.39 7.94
C THR A 435 -0.28 -34.83 7.22
N GLY A 436 0.33 -33.75 7.72
CA GLY A 436 1.40 -33.03 7.04
C GLY A 436 0.94 -32.29 5.77
N GLU A 437 -0.36 -32.29 5.49
CA GLU A 437 -0.97 -31.63 4.34
C GLU A 437 -1.44 -30.21 4.71
N GLN A 438 -1.55 -29.34 3.70
CA GLN A 438 -2.01 -27.96 3.92
C GLN A 438 -3.48 -27.95 4.29
N ALA A 439 -3.83 -27.37 5.45
CA ALA A 439 -5.22 -27.18 5.83
C ALA A 439 -5.82 -26.10 4.92
N ALA A 440 -6.64 -26.50 3.96
CA ALA A 440 -7.03 -25.64 2.83
C ALA A 440 -7.79 -24.35 3.21
N SER A 441 -8.29 -24.22 4.45
CA SER A 441 -9.17 -23.14 4.89
C SER A 441 -8.59 -22.20 5.96
N THR A 442 -7.44 -22.48 6.57
CA THR A 442 -6.88 -21.69 7.68
C THR A 442 -5.46 -21.19 7.41
N VAL A 443 -5.04 -20.16 8.15
CA VAL A 443 -3.69 -19.59 8.08
C VAL A 443 -2.92 -19.78 9.38
N ALA A 444 -1.61 -19.98 9.27
CA ALA A 444 -0.68 -20.16 10.38
C ALA A 444 -0.44 -18.83 11.12
N CYS A 445 -1.46 -18.37 11.84
CA CYS A 445 -1.44 -17.16 12.66
C CYS A 445 -1.81 -17.47 14.11
N PHE A 446 -1.63 -16.48 14.98
CA PHE A 446 -2.12 -16.50 16.34
C PHE A 446 -2.57 -15.11 16.79
N ASP A 447 -3.57 -15.10 17.66
CA ASP A 447 -3.95 -13.95 18.46
C ASP A 447 -3.76 -14.33 19.95
N LEU A 448 -3.02 -13.52 20.69
CA LEU A 448 -2.83 -13.66 22.14
C LEU A 448 -3.90 -12.86 22.86
N LEU A 449 -4.84 -13.57 23.48
CA LEU A 449 -5.94 -12.97 24.22
C LEU A 449 -5.59 -12.87 25.70
N VAL A 450 -5.84 -11.71 26.29
CA VAL A 450 -5.72 -11.47 27.73
C VAL A 450 -7.08 -11.04 28.32
N PRO A 451 -7.32 -11.32 29.62
CA PRO A 451 -8.59 -10.95 30.25
C PRO A 451 -8.91 -9.45 30.11
N GLU A 452 -10.18 -9.13 29.87
CA GLU A 452 -10.77 -7.79 29.67
C GLU A 452 -10.30 -7.02 28.44
N ILE A 453 -8.99 -6.91 28.21
CA ILE A 453 -8.42 -6.17 27.06
C ILE A 453 -8.66 -6.95 25.76
N CYS A 454 -8.74 -8.28 25.86
CA CYS A 454 -8.90 -9.22 24.75
C CYS A 454 -7.61 -9.32 23.93
N GLU A 455 -7.63 -9.11 22.62
CA GLU A 455 -6.42 -9.19 21.79
C GLU A 455 -5.32 -8.23 22.30
N LEU A 456 -4.13 -8.79 22.59
CA LEU A 456 -2.93 -8.04 22.99
C LEU A 456 -1.80 -8.12 21.95
N VAL A 457 -1.63 -9.28 21.32
CA VAL A 457 -0.58 -9.52 20.31
C VAL A 457 -1.14 -10.37 19.19
N GLY A 458 -1.01 -9.91 17.95
CA GLY A 458 -1.26 -10.70 16.75
C GLY A 458 0.06 -11.06 16.05
N GLY A 459 0.13 -12.23 15.43
CA GLY A 459 1.30 -12.65 14.66
C GLY A 459 1.00 -13.79 13.69
N SER A 460 1.87 -14.00 12.72
CA SER A 460 1.71 -15.09 11.75
C SER A 460 3.02 -15.53 11.12
N MET A 461 3.01 -16.73 10.54
CA MET A 461 3.96 -17.13 9.53
C MET A 461 3.66 -16.38 8.23
N ARG A 462 4.72 -15.93 7.54
CA ARG A 462 4.61 -15.19 6.29
C ARG A 462 4.59 -16.13 5.09
N GLU A 463 3.76 -15.84 4.10
CA GLU A 463 3.73 -16.58 2.83
C GLU A 463 4.96 -16.25 2.00
N HIS A 464 6.00 -17.07 2.13
CA HIS A 464 7.28 -16.91 1.46
C HIS A 464 7.28 -17.48 0.04
N ARG A 465 6.29 -18.30 -0.34
CA ARG A 465 6.23 -18.91 -1.68
C ARG A 465 5.58 -17.93 -2.64
N LEU A 466 6.39 -17.39 -3.55
CA LEU A 466 5.97 -16.37 -4.50
C LEU A 466 4.65 -16.71 -5.24
N PRO A 467 4.45 -17.91 -5.82
CA PRO A 467 3.20 -18.21 -6.53
C PRO A 467 1.95 -18.13 -5.63
N GLU A 468 2.03 -18.63 -4.40
CA GLU A 468 0.92 -18.61 -3.44
C GLU A 468 0.67 -17.20 -2.89
N LEU A 469 1.74 -16.44 -2.65
CA LEU A 469 1.64 -15.03 -2.25
C LEU A 469 0.92 -14.22 -3.32
N LEU A 470 1.32 -14.36 -4.60
CA LEU A 470 0.69 -13.65 -5.71
C LEU A 470 -0.79 -14.01 -5.84
N LYS A 471 -1.12 -15.29 -5.72
CA LYS A 471 -2.51 -15.76 -5.70
C LYS A 471 -3.30 -15.16 -4.54
N SER A 472 -2.70 -15.06 -3.35
CA SER A 472 -3.36 -14.45 -2.20
C SER A 472 -3.53 -12.94 -2.36
N MET A 473 -2.56 -12.23 -2.94
CA MET A 473 -2.67 -10.81 -3.29
C MET A 473 -3.80 -10.56 -4.30
N GLU A 474 -3.99 -11.45 -5.26
CA GLU A 474 -5.10 -11.37 -6.23
C GLU A 474 -6.45 -11.59 -5.56
N GLN A 475 -6.57 -12.57 -4.66
CA GLN A 475 -7.78 -12.81 -3.86
C GLN A 475 -8.16 -11.59 -2.99
N HIS A 476 -7.18 -10.86 -2.48
CA HIS A 476 -7.37 -9.65 -1.67
C HIS A 476 -7.45 -8.36 -2.50
N SER A 477 -7.52 -8.44 -3.83
CA SER A 477 -7.59 -7.27 -4.72
C SER A 477 -6.41 -6.29 -4.61
N LEU A 478 -5.25 -6.76 -4.12
CA LEU A 478 -4.04 -5.94 -3.93
C LEU A 478 -3.17 -5.86 -5.17
N ARG A 479 -3.46 -6.73 -6.14
CA ARG A 479 -3.10 -6.50 -7.52
C ARG A 479 -4.24 -5.76 -8.20
N LEU A 480 -4.01 -4.48 -8.53
CA LEU A 480 -4.45 -4.01 -9.85
C LEU A 480 -3.92 -5.04 -10.85
N PRO A 481 -4.72 -5.51 -11.84
CA PRO A 481 -4.29 -6.54 -12.77
C PRO A 481 -2.97 -6.12 -13.40
N THR A 482 -1.88 -6.62 -12.84
CA THR A 482 -0.54 -6.37 -13.29
C THR A 482 -0.35 -7.44 -14.33
N GLU A 483 -0.54 -7.06 -15.60
CA GLU A 483 0.29 -7.45 -16.76
C GLU A 483 1.11 -8.77 -16.69
N ALA A 484 0.54 -9.85 -16.14
CA ALA A 484 1.17 -11.17 -16.00
C ALA A 484 0.05 -12.22 -15.86
N ASN A 485 -0.66 -12.59 -16.92
CA ASN A 485 -0.25 -13.61 -17.90
C ASN A 485 0.37 -13.05 -19.20
N ALA A 486 1.60 -12.53 -19.10
CA ALA A 486 2.47 -12.32 -20.25
C ALA A 486 3.86 -12.93 -20.02
N GLU A 487 3.98 -13.90 -19.09
CA GLU A 487 5.11 -14.82 -19.11
C GLU A 487 4.65 -16.15 -19.71
N ALA A 488 5.16 -16.39 -20.92
CA ALA A 488 5.30 -17.68 -21.55
C ALA A 488 4.01 -18.49 -21.80
N THR A 489 3.15 -17.98 -22.67
CA THR A 489 2.66 -18.83 -23.76
C THR A 489 2.71 -18.06 -25.06
N GLU A 490 3.64 -18.48 -25.92
CA GLU A 490 3.78 -18.16 -27.35
C GLU A 490 3.03 -16.94 -27.88
N GLY A 491 3.76 -15.82 -28.01
CA GLY A 491 4.10 -15.26 -29.32
C GLY A 491 2.98 -14.85 -30.28
N SER A 492 1.72 -14.86 -29.86
CA SER A 492 0.58 -14.66 -30.73
C SER A 492 -0.09 -13.31 -30.44
N LEU A 493 -0.23 -12.49 -31.48
CA LEU A 493 -1.14 -11.34 -31.54
C LEU A 493 -2.62 -11.70 -31.21
N GLN A 494 -2.94 -12.96 -30.88
CA GLN A 494 -4.24 -13.41 -30.34
C GLN A 494 -4.60 -12.71 -29.01
N CYS A 495 -3.62 -12.20 -28.25
CA CYS A 495 -3.88 -11.41 -27.03
C CYS A 495 -4.57 -10.05 -27.28
N TYR A 496 -4.69 -9.58 -28.54
CA TYR A 496 -5.47 -8.37 -28.84
C TYR A 496 -6.95 -8.65 -29.07
N GLU A 497 -7.32 -9.91 -29.32
CA GLU A 497 -8.70 -10.34 -29.55
C GLU A 497 -9.26 -11.17 -28.39
N ALA A 498 -8.42 -11.71 -27.52
CA ALA A 498 -8.85 -12.41 -26.32
C ALA A 498 -8.55 -11.58 -25.07
N LEU A 499 -9.61 -11.06 -24.44
CA LEU A 499 -9.57 -10.41 -23.13
C LEU A 499 -9.83 -11.44 -22.00
N PRO A 500 -9.53 -11.09 -20.73
CA PRO A 500 -9.64 -11.99 -19.58
C PRO A 500 -11.05 -12.59 -19.43
N PRO A 501 -11.19 -13.80 -18.86
CA PRO A 501 -12.46 -14.54 -18.78
C PRO A 501 -13.57 -13.83 -17.97
N ASN A 502 -13.27 -12.73 -17.28
CA ASN A 502 -14.19 -12.01 -16.39
C ASN A 502 -14.65 -10.63 -16.92
N PHE A 503 -14.38 -10.29 -18.19
CA PHE A 503 -14.78 -9.00 -18.78
C PHE A 503 -16.02 -9.15 -19.68
N SER A 504 -16.94 -8.18 -19.63
CA SER A 504 -18.15 -8.20 -20.47
C SER A 504 -17.79 -8.16 -21.96
N LEU A 505 -18.23 -9.17 -22.72
CA LEU A 505 -18.05 -9.28 -24.18
C LEU A 505 -18.43 -7.97 -24.92
N SER A 506 -19.48 -7.29 -24.46
CA SER A 506 -19.92 -6.01 -25.03
C SER A 506 -18.92 -4.86 -24.84
N ALA A 507 -18.22 -4.80 -23.71
CA ALA A 507 -17.20 -3.79 -23.45
C ALA A 507 -15.96 -4.03 -24.32
N ASN A 508 -15.64 -5.30 -24.58
CA ASN A 508 -14.54 -5.72 -25.47
C ASN A 508 -14.81 -5.31 -26.92
N MET A 509 -16.03 -5.58 -27.39
CA MET A 509 -16.48 -5.19 -28.72
C MET A 509 -16.44 -3.66 -28.90
N LEU A 510 -16.85 -2.90 -27.89
CA LEU A 510 -16.83 -1.43 -27.93
C LEU A 510 -15.41 -0.85 -27.88
N ALA A 511 -14.52 -1.42 -27.06
CA ALA A 511 -13.12 -1.01 -27.00
C ALA A 511 -12.37 -1.31 -28.30
N GLY A 512 -12.56 -2.50 -28.88
CA GLY A 512 -12.01 -2.87 -30.19
C GLY A 512 -12.53 -1.99 -31.33
N ALA A 513 -13.85 -1.75 -31.36
CA ALA A 513 -14.46 -0.86 -32.35
C ALA A 513 -13.93 0.58 -32.22
N PHE A 514 -13.75 1.09 -30.99
CA PHE A 514 -13.18 2.41 -30.75
C PHE A 514 -11.72 2.51 -31.23
N ALA A 515 -10.90 1.50 -30.92
CA ALA A 515 -9.50 1.44 -31.36
C ALA A 515 -9.38 1.42 -32.89
N GLY A 516 -10.18 0.59 -33.58
CA GLY A 516 -10.21 0.53 -35.03
C GLY A 516 -10.72 1.81 -35.69
N ILE A 517 -11.73 2.47 -35.10
CA ILE A 517 -12.22 3.77 -35.59
C ILE A 517 -11.15 4.86 -35.40
N ALA A 518 -10.46 4.90 -34.26
CA ALA A 518 -9.42 5.87 -33.97
C ALA A 518 -8.22 5.71 -34.93
N GLU A 519 -7.76 4.48 -35.12
CA GLU A 519 -6.68 4.13 -36.06
C GLU A 519 -7.03 4.56 -37.49
N HIS A 520 -8.17 4.12 -38.01
CA HIS A 520 -8.61 4.49 -39.36
C HIS A 520 -8.89 5.99 -39.53
N SER A 521 -9.31 6.70 -38.48
CA SER A 521 -9.57 8.15 -38.54
C SER A 521 -8.31 8.98 -38.60
N VAL A 522 -7.29 8.63 -37.81
CA VAL A 522 -6.01 9.34 -37.77
C VAL A 522 -5.16 8.99 -38.99
N MET A 523 -5.17 7.73 -39.43
CA MET A 523 -4.36 7.27 -40.57
C MET A 523 -5.02 7.52 -41.94
N TYR A 524 -6.26 8.01 -41.96
CA TYR A 524 -7.04 8.22 -43.19
C TYR A 524 -6.33 9.06 -44.28
N PRO A 525 -5.64 10.17 -43.97
CA PRO A 525 -4.93 10.96 -44.99
C PRO A 525 -3.83 10.18 -45.72
N VAL A 526 -3.17 9.25 -45.02
CA VAL A 526 -2.10 8.43 -45.59
C VAL A 526 -2.69 7.24 -46.37
N ASP A 527 -3.82 6.69 -45.92
CA ASP A 527 -4.60 5.71 -46.68
C ASP A 527 -5.11 6.29 -48.02
N LEU A 528 -5.63 7.52 -48.01
CA LEU A 528 -6.03 8.22 -49.23
C LEU A 528 -4.86 8.39 -50.21
N LEU A 529 -3.67 8.75 -49.69
CA LEU A 529 -2.47 8.88 -50.52
C LEU A 529 -2.06 7.52 -51.11
N LYS A 530 -2.04 6.46 -50.30
CA LYS A 530 -1.76 5.09 -50.73
C LYS A 530 -2.70 4.69 -51.87
N THR A 531 -4.01 4.83 -51.67
CA THR A 531 -5.04 4.52 -52.67
C THR A 531 -4.76 5.25 -53.98
N ARG A 532 -4.50 6.56 -53.94
CA ARG A 532 -4.24 7.36 -55.16
C ARG A 532 -2.97 6.95 -55.89
N MET A 533 -1.94 6.50 -55.17
CA MET A 533 -0.69 6.00 -55.75
C MET A 533 -0.82 4.60 -56.34
N GLN A 534 -1.83 3.81 -55.93
CA GLN A 534 -2.05 2.44 -56.39
C GLN A 534 -2.97 2.32 -57.61
N ILE A 535 -3.61 3.41 -58.04
CA ILE A 535 -4.46 3.43 -59.25
C ILE A 535 -3.58 3.31 -60.50
N VAL A 536 -4.05 2.52 -61.47
CA VAL A 536 -3.47 2.43 -62.81
C VAL A 536 -3.91 3.68 -63.59
N ASN A 537 -2.95 4.52 -63.99
CA ASN A 537 -3.09 5.90 -64.52
C ASN A 537 -3.41 6.98 -63.46
N PRO A 538 -2.43 7.36 -62.61
CA PRO A 538 -2.55 8.57 -61.80
C PRO A 538 -2.70 9.79 -62.72
N SER A 539 -3.60 10.73 -62.37
CA SER A 539 -3.75 11.97 -63.14
C SER A 539 -2.42 12.74 -63.25
N PRO A 540 -2.21 13.58 -64.28
CA PRO A 540 -0.90 14.20 -64.57
C PRO A 540 -0.40 15.22 -63.52
N SER A 541 -1.15 15.47 -62.45
CA SER A 541 -0.83 16.45 -61.43
C SER A 541 -0.16 15.78 -60.23
N ALA A 542 1.17 15.91 -60.20
CA ALA A 542 2.10 15.60 -59.10
C ALA A 542 2.56 14.15 -58.99
N MET A 543 3.74 13.88 -59.59
CA MET A 543 4.67 12.92 -59.01
C MET A 543 5.06 13.43 -57.62
N TYR A 544 4.35 12.95 -56.60
CA TYR A 544 4.65 13.28 -55.22
C TYR A 544 6.06 12.77 -54.86
N SER A 545 7.00 13.69 -54.63
CA SER A 545 8.37 13.33 -54.21
C SER A 545 8.41 12.74 -52.80
N GLY A 546 7.38 12.99 -51.98
CA GLY A 546 7.23 12.47 -50.62
C GLY A 546 5.81 12.63 -50.07
N ILE A 547 5.52 11.94 -48.96
CA ILE A 547 4.19 11.89 -48.32
C ILE A 547 3.73 13.28 -47.85
N SER A 548 4.62 14.07 -47.23
CA SER A 548 4.32 15.44 -46.78
C SER A 548 4.00 16.37 -47.94
N ASN A 549 4.80 16.32 -49.01
CA ASN A 549 4.55 17.09 -50.23
C ASN A 549 3.21 16.71 -50.90
N ALA A 550 2.87 15.42 -50.88
CA ALA A 550 1.59 14.94 -51.37
C ALA A 550 0.40 15.48 -50.58
N MET A 551 0.45 15.40 -49.25
CA MET A 551 -0.63 15.91 -48.38
C MET A 551 -0.82 17.42 -48.55
N VAL A 552 0.26 18.19 -48.68
CA VAL A 552 0.22 19.64 -48.92
C VAL A 552 -0.38 19.96 -50.29
N THR A 553 -0.01 19.20 -51.32
CA THR A 553 -0.50 19.39 -52.69
C THR A 553 -1.99 19.10 -52.80
N ILE A 554 -2.45 17.99 -52.20
CA ILE A 554 -3.88 17.64 -52.16
C ILE A 554 -4.66 18.70 -51.37
N SER A 555 -4.16 19.14 -50.21
CA SER A 555 -4.82 20.15 -49.39
C SER A 555 -4.96 21.49 -50.11
N ARG A 556 -3.96 21.89 -50.93
CA ARG A 556 -3.99 23.12 -51.73
C ARG A 556 -4.90 23.01 -52.96
N ALA A 557 -4.93 21.85 -53.60
CA ALA A 557 -5.69 21.65 -54.84
C ALA A 557 -7.18 21.32 -54.61
N GLU A 558 -7.50 20.55 -53.57
CA GLU A 558 -8.85 20.00 -53.32
C GLU A 558 -9.46 20.45 -51.98
N GLY A 559 -8.67 21.14 -51.15
CA GLY A 559 -9.04 21.58 -49.80
C GLY A 559 -8.66 20.58 -48.72
N PHE A 560 -8.37 21.07 -47.52
CA PHE A 560 -7.91 20.25 -46.38
C PHE A 560 -8.87 19.11 -46.01
N ARG A 561 -10.19 19.34 -46.08
CA ARG A 561 -11.21 18.32 -45.79
C ARG A 561 -11.24 17.18 -46.81
N ALA A 562 -10.65 17.35 -47.99
CA ALA A 562 -10.55 16.28 -48.98
C ALA A 562 -9.70 15.10 -48.49
N LEU A 563 -8.76 15.33 -47.57
CA LEU A 563 -7.94 14.29 -46.96
C LEU A 563 -8.74 13.26 -46.16
N TRP A 564 -9.96 13.60 -45.71
CA TRP A 564 -10.87 12.71 -44.96
C TRP A 564 -12.09 12.24 -45.76
N ARG A 565 -12.08 12.45 -47.09
CA ARG A 565 -13.22 12.13 -47.94
C ARG A 565 -13.42 10.62 -48.05
N GLY A 566 -14.53 10.14 -47.49
CA GLY A 566 -14.89 8.72 -47.44
C GLY A 566 -14.69 8.08 -46.06
N LEU A 567 -14.17 8.81 -45.06
CA LEU A 567 -13.95 8.29 -43.70
C LEU A 567 -15.26 7.75 -43.09
N SER A 568 -16.39 8.41 -43.32
CA SER A 568 -17.69 7.96 -42.80
C SER A 568 -18.08 6.56 -43.28
N SER A 569 -17.64 6.13 -44.47
CA SER A 569 -17.87 4.75 -44.96
C SER A 569 -17.16 3.73 -44.06
N VAL A 570 -15.92 4.03 -43.68
CA VAL A 570 -15.08 3.16 -42.84
C VAL A 570 -15.60 3.11 -41.42
N VAL A 571 -16.00 4.24 -40.85
CA VAL A 571 -16.57 4.29 -39.49
C VAL A 571 -17.90 3.53 -39.41
N MET A 572 -18.75 3.61 -40.45
CA MET A 572 -20.01 2.86 -40.50
C MET A 572 -19.81 1.35 -40.66
N GLY A 573 -18.73 0.91 -41.32
CA GLY A 573 -18.41 -0.51 -41.50
C GLY A 573 -17.64 -1.13 -40.34
N ALA A 574 -16.71 -0.38 -39.72
CA ALA A 574 -15.76 -0.90 -38.75
C ALA A 574 -16.43 -1.48 -37.49
N GLY A 575 -17.38 -0.76 -36.88
CA GLY A 575 -18.06 -1.23 -35.66
C GLY A 575 -18.78 -2.58 -35.84
N PRO A 576 -19.72 -2.70 -36.80
CA PRO A 576 -20.40 -3.96 -37.09
C PRO A 576 -19.45 -5.09 -37.54
N ALA A 577 -18.37 -4.77 -38.27
CA ALA A 577 -17.39 -5.77 -38.71
C ALA A 577 -16.65 -6.41 -37.52
N HIS A 578 -16.27 -5.62 -36.51
CA HIS A 578 -15.64 -6.13 -35.28
C HIS A 578 -16.64 -6.96 -34.45
N ALA A 579 -17.92 -6.55 -34.42
CA ALA A 579 -18.95 -7.33 -33.74
C ALA A 579 -19.14 -8.72 -34.36
N VAL A 580 -19.17 -8.79 -35.71
CA VAL A 580 -19.26 -10.05 -36.45
C VAL A 580 -17.98 -10.88 -36.28
N TYR A 581 -16.82 -10.24 -36.21
CA TYR A 581 -15.54 -10.91 -35.96
C TYR A 581 -15.57 -11.70 -34.65
N PHE A 582 -15.86 -11.03 -33.53
CA PHE A 582 -15.88 -11.67 -32.21
C PHE A 582 -16.97 -12.73 -32.09
N ALA A 583 -18.17 -12.46 -32.60
CA ALA A 583 -19.26 -13.43 -32.59
C ALA A 583 -18.92 -14.69 -33.39
N SER A 584 -18.28 -14.55 -34.56
CA SER A 584 -17.85 -15.67 -35.38
C SER A 584 -16.68 -16.44 -34.75
N TYR A 585 -15.75 -15.74 -34.11
CA TYR A 585 -14.63 -16.33 -33.39
C TYR A 585 -15.12 -17.22 -32.24
N GLU A 586 -16.01 -16.69 -31.40
CA GLU A 586 -16.55 -17.38 -30.23
C GLU A 586 -17.45 -18.56 -30.64
N ALA A 587 -18.34 -18.37 -31.63
CA ALA A 587 -19.19 -19.45 -32.13
C ALA A 587 -18.38 -20.61 -32.73
N THR A 588 -17.33 -20.30 -33.50
CA THR A 588 -16.46 -21.32 -34.10
C THR A 588 -15.59 -22.00 -33.04
N LYS A 589 -15.09 -21.24 -32.05
CA LYS A 589 -14.29 -21.79 -30.95
C LYS A 589 -15.13 -22.74 -30.08
N HIS A 590 -16.37 -22.37 -29.78
CA HIS A 590 -17.33 -23.21 -29.06
C HIS A 590 -17.69 -24.47 -29.85
N ALA A 591 -17.94 -24.36 -31.16
CA ALA A 591 -18.28 -25.50 -32.00
C ALA A 591 -17.12 -26.50 -32.19
N LEU A 592 -15.87 -26.04 -32.08
CA LEU A 592 -14.66 -26.88 -32.19
C LEU A 592 -14.19 -27.45 -30.85
N GLY A 593 -14.97 -27.32 -29.78
CA GLY A 593 -14.63 -27.86 -28.46
C GLY A 593 -13.54 -27.09 -27.73
N GLY A 594 -13.15 -25.90 -28.20
CA GLY A 594 -12.06 -25.10 -27.62
C GLY A 594 -12.34 -24.49 -26.24
N ASN A 595 -13.50 -24.80 -25.64
CA ASN A 595 -13.90 -24.43 -24.28
C ASN A 595 -14.11 -25.66 -23.36
N GLU A 596 -13.95 -26.88 -23.87
CA GLU A 596 -14.11 -28.13 -23.12
C GLU A 596 -12.73 -28.75 -22.84
N GLY A 597 -12.03 -28.20 -21.84
CA GLY A 597 -10.73 -28.66 -21.37
C GLY A 597 -10.23 -27.73 -20.26
N GLY A 598 -9.60 -28.28 -19.20
CA GLY A 598 -8.97 -27.46 -18.16
C GLY A 598 -7.94 -26.50 -18.75
N HIS A 599 -7.60 -25.43 -18.01
CA HIS A 599 -6.74 -24.31 -18.44
C HIS A 599 -5.33 -24.69 -18.98
N GLU A 600 -4.97 -25.97 -19.04
CA GLU A 600 -3.68 -26.50 -19.52
C GLU A 600 -3.74 -27.13 -20.94
N GLU A 601 -4.90 -27.34 -21.56
CA GLU A 601 -4.99 -27.88 -22.93
C GLU A 601 -5.16 -26.78 -23.99
N HIS A 602 -4.06 -26.36 -24.60
CA HIS A 602 -4.09 -25.43 -25.73
C HIS A 602 -4.54 -26.15 -27.01
N HIS A 603 -5.63 -25.69 -27.65
CA HIS A 603 -6.07 -26.13 -28.98
C HIS A 603 -5.70 -25.12 -30.08
N PRO A 604 -4.43 -25.08 -30.55
CA PRO A 604 -3.98 -24.10 -31.54
C PRO A 604 -4.73 -24.22 -32.88
N LEU A 605 -5.17 -25.43 -33.24
CA LEU A 605 -5.99 -25.68 -34.44
C LEU A 605 -7.38 -25.06 -34.34
N ALA A 606 -8.03 -25.14 -33.17
CA ALA A 606 -9.33 -24.52 -32.94
C ALA A 606 -9.22 -22.99 -32.97
N ALA A 607 -8.18 -22.43 -32.35
CA ALA A 607 -7.94 -20.99 -32.35
C ALA A 607 -7.62 -20.45 -33.77
N ALA A 608 -6.82 -21.19 -34.55
CA ALA A 608 -6.51 -20.82 -35.94
C ALA A 608 -7.74 -20.92 -36.86
N ALA A 609 -8.56 -21.97 -36.72
CA ALA A 609 -9.79 -22.13 -37.48
C ALA A 609 -10.83 -21.04 -37.12
N SER A 610 -10.95 -20.71 -35.83
CA SER A 610 -11.83 -19.62 -35.37
C SER A 610 -11.38 -18.24 -35.85
N GLY A 611 -10.07 -17.95 -35.84
CA GLY A 611 -9.53 -16.71 -36.40
C GLY A 611 -9.77 -16.59 -37.91
N ALA A 612 -9.62 -17.69 -38.65
CA ALA A 612 -9.91 -17.73 -40.09
C ALA A 612 -11.41 -17.50 -40.38
N ALA A 613 -12.31 -18.17 -39.65
CA ALA A 613 -13.75 -17.99 -39.78
C ALA A 613 -14.19 -16.56 -39.43
N ALA A 614 -13.63 -15.99 -38.36
CA ALA A 614 -13.88 -14.62 -37.94
C ALA A 614 -13.43 -13.59 -38.99
N THR A 615 -12.23 -13.78 -39.56
CA THR A 615 -11.71 -12.93 -40.64
C THR A 615 -12.59 -12.99 -41.88
N ILE A 616 -13.02 -14.18 -42.30
CA ILE A 616 -13.88 -14.37 -43.48
C ILE A 616 -15.22 -13.63 -43.31
N SER A 617 -15.88 -13.82 -42.16
CA SER A 617 -17.17 -13.20 -41.86
C SER A 617 -17.09 -11.69 -41.68
N SER A 618 -16.04 -11.20 -41.00
CA SER A 618 -15.82 -9.77 -40.79
C SER A 618 -15.48 -9.04 -42.11
N ASP A 619 -14.59 -9.61 -42.92
CA ASP A 619 -14.23 -9.06 -44.23
C ASP A 619 -15.43 -9.05 -45.17
N ALA A 620 -16.35 -10.01 -45.07
CA ALA A 620 -17.58 -10.01 -45.87
C ALA A 620 -18.44 -8.79 -45.57
N LEU A 621 -18.55 -8.39 -44.30
CA LEU A 621 -19.28 -7.19 -43.90
C LEU A 621 -18.54 -5.91 -44.31
N MET A 622 -17.21 -5.89 -44.16
CA MET A 622 -16.38 -4.71 -44.41
C MET A 622 -16.21 -4.41 -45.91
N ASN A 623 -16.21 -5.42 -46.79
CA ASN A 623 -15.85 -5.26 -48.20
C ASN A 623 -16.73 -4.25 -48.99
N PRO A 624 -18.06 -4.18 -48.80
CA PRO A 624 -18.89 -3.13 -49.42
C PRO A 624 -18.49 -1.70 -49.02
N PHE A 625 -18.16 -1.48 -47.73
CA PHE A 625 -17.75 -0.19 -47.21
C PHE A 625 -16.35 0.21 -47.71
N ASP A 626 -15.47 -0.78 -47.88
CA ASP A 626 -14.16 -0.65 -48.51
C ASP A 626 -14.27 -0.22 -49.99
N VAL A 627 -15.17 -0.83 -50.76
CA VAL A 627 -15.40 -0.45 -52.17
C VAL A 627 -15.87 1.00 -52.28
N ILE A 628 -16.79 1.43 -51.42
CA ILE A 628 -17.27 2.81 -51.38
C ILE A 628 -16.15 3.77 -50.96
N LYS A 629 -15.36 3.41 -49.93
CA LYS A 629 -14.19 4.18 -49.48
C LYS A 629 -13.25 4.48 -50.65
N GLN A 630 -12.83 3.43 -51.36
CA GLN A 630 -11.86 3.52 -52.45
C GLN A 630 -12.33 4.44 -53.59
N ARG A 631 -13.63 4.36 -53.96
CA ARG A 631 -14.22 5.19 -55.01
C ARG A 631 -14.42 6.65 -54.60
N MET A 632 -14.62 6.91 -53.32
CA MET A 632 -14.68 8.27 -52.78
C MET A 632 -13.30 8.94 -52.65
N GLN A 633 -12.24 8.14 -52.47
CA GLN A 633 -10.84 8.61 -52.34
C GLN A 633 -10.20 9.02 -53.68
N LEU A 634 -10.81 8.66 -54.82
CA LEU A 634 -10.31 9.00 -56.16
C LEU A 634 -10.20 10.53 -56.37
N HIS A 635 -9.17 10.96 -57.09
CA HIS A 635 -9.03 12.36 -57.50
C HIS A 635 -10.22 12.79 -58.38
N GLY A 636 -10.84 13.92 -58.06
CA GLY A 636 -12.02 14.40 -58.78
C GLY A 636 -13.28 13.53 -58.63
N SER A 637 -13.37 12.72 -57.56
CA SER A 637 -14.51 11.83 -57.33
C SER A 637 -15.86 12.58 -57.41
N ILE A 638 -16.76 12.07 -58.25
CA ILE A 638 -18.12 12.61 -58.45
C ILE A 638 -19.03 12.41 -57.22
N TYR A 639 -18.64 11.55 -56.28
CA TYR A 639 -19.46 11.13 -55.14
C TYR A 639 -19.20 11.99 -53.91
N LYS A 640 -20.19 12.80 -53.50
CA LYS A 640 -20.06 13.70 -52.34
C LYS A 640 -20.44 13.05 -51.02
N SER A 641 -21.22 11.96 -51.04
CA SER A 641 -21.65 11.22 -49.85
C SER A 641 -21.65 9.71 -50.07
N VAL A 642 -21.56 8.95 -48.97
CA VAL A 642 -21.56 7.48 -48.98
C VAL A 642 -22.84 6.90 -49.59
N PRO A 643 -24.07 7.35 -49.21
CA PRO A 643 -25.29 6.82 -49.81
C PRO A 643 -25.41 7.12 -51.31
N GLN A 644 -24.90 8.28 -51.76
CA GLN A 644 -24.87 8.63 -53.18
C GLN A 644 -23.95 7.68 -53.96
N CYS A 645 -22.76 7.38 -53.43
CA CYS A 645 -21.83 6.43 -54.02
C CYS A 645 -22.44 5.03 -54.09
N ALA A 646 -22.98 4.54 -52.97
CA ALA A 646 -23.59 3.21 -52.90
C ALA A 646 -24.75 3.05 -53.89
N ARG A 647 -25.64 4.05 -53.98
CA ARG A 647 -26.77 4.04 -54.92
C ARG A 647 -26.31 4.00 -56.38
N GLU A 648 -25.30 4.79 -56.74
CA GLU A 648 -24.82 4.83 -58.13
C GLU A 648 -24.08 3.56 -58.52
N VAL A 649 -23.23 3.00 -57.64
CA VAL A 649 -22.55 1.72 -57.87
C VAL A 649 -23.56 0.59 -58.04
N PHE A 650 -24.58 0.53 -57.17
CA PHE A 650 -25.64 -0.46 -57.28
C PHE A 650 -26.42 -0.33 -58.59
N ARG A 651 -26.73 0.90 -59.02
CA ARG A 651 -27.48 1.15 -60.26
C ARG A 651 -26.68 0.83 -61.54
N THR A 652 -25.37 1.08 -61.52
CA THR A 652 -24.52 0.99 -62.72
C THR A 652 -23.83 -0.36 -62.89
N GLU A 653 -23.43 -1.00 -61.79
CA GLU A 653 -22.64 -2.24 -61.81
C GLU A 653 -23.29 -3.40 -61.03
N GLY A 654 -24.40 -3.15 -60.32
CA GLY A 654 -25.13 -4.16 -59.55
C GLY A 654 -24.45 -4.56 -58.23
N LEU A 655 -25.06 -5.54 -57.54
CA LEU A 655 -24.61 -5.98 -56.22
C LEU A 655 -23.22 -6.65 -56.23
N ALA A 656 -22.85 -7.31 -57.35
CA ALA A 656 -21.57 -7.99 -57.48
C ALA A 656 -20.36 -7.05 -57.40
N ALA A 657 -20.54 -5.76 -57.72
CA ALA A 657 -19.47 -4.77 -57.64
C ALA A 657 -18.97 -4.52 -56.20
N PHE A 658 -19.83 -4.73 -55.19
CA PHE A 658 -19.47 -4.58 -53.79
C PHE A 658 -18.65 -5.74 -53.24
N TYR A 659 -18.57 -6.87 -53.95
CA TYR A 659 -17.88 -8.09 -53.52
C TYR A 659 -16.82 -8.58 -54.52
N VAL A 660 -16.60 -7.86 -55.63
CA VAL A 660 -15.63 -8.26 -56.67
C VAL A 660 -14.21 -8.45 -56.13
N SER A 661 -13.83 -7.66 -55.13
CA SER A 661 -12.52 -7.72 -54.49
C SER A 661 -12.42 -8.75 -53.38
N TYR A 662 -13.53 -9.33 -52.91
CA TYR A 662 -13.56 -10.13 -51.69
C TYR A 662 -12.61 -11.34 -51.72
N PRO A 663 -12.53 -12.15 -52.80
CA PRO A 663 -11.53 -13.22 -52.87
C PRO A 663 -10.08 -12.71 -52.84
N THR A 664 -9.83 -11.54 -53.42
CA THR A 664 -8.50 -10.90 -53.39
C THR A 664 -8.18 -10.36 -51.99
N THR A 665 -9.18 -9.80 -51.31
CA THR A 665 -9.07 -9.36 -49.91
C THR A 665 -8.67 -10.53 -49.02
N LEU A 666 -9.35 -11.67 -49.10
CA LEU A 666 -9.00 -12.86 -48.29
C LEU A 666 -7.60 -13.40 -48.60
N CYS A 667 -7.23 -13.46 -49.89
CA CYS A 667 -5.88 -13.87 -50.31
C CYS A 667 -4.78 -12.94 -49.80
N MET A 668 -5.12 -11.70 -49.45
CA MET A 668 -4.20 -10.71 -48.88
C MET A 668 -4.20 -10.74 -47.35
N THR A 669 -5.37 -10.72 -46.71
CA THR A 669 -5.54 -10.61 -45.26
C THR A 669 -4.95 -11.83 -44.54
N VAL A 670 -5.23 -13.05 -45.02
CA VAL A 670 -4.75 -14.28 -44.36
C VAL A 670 -3.21 -14.37 -44.34
N PRO A 671 -2.48 -14.18 -45.46
CA PRO A 671 -1.03 -14.13 -45.43
C PRO A 671 -0.46 -12.92 -44.68
N PHE A 672 -1.13 -11.76 -44.74
CA PHE A 672 -0.69 -10.58 -44.00
C PHE A 672 -0.64 -10.85 -42.50
N THR A 673 -1.74 -11.39 -41.94
CA THR A 673 -1.82 -11.76 -40.52
C THR A 673 -0.75 -12.79 -40.17
N ALA A 674 -0.61 -13.88 -40.93
CA ALA A 674 0.40 -14.90 -40.65
C ALA A 674 1.84 -14.35 -40.65
N LEU A 675 2.19 -13.52 -41.63
CA LEU A 675 3.52 -12.90 -41.73
C LEU A 675 3.78 -11.88 -40.62
N GLN A 676 2.76 -11.12 -40.23
CA GLN A 676 2.86 -10.14 -39.14
C GLN A 676 3.13 -10.83 -37.81
N PHE A 677 2.42 -11.92 -37.51
CA PHE A 677 2.63 -12.69 -36.28
C PHE A 677 4.04 -13.29 -36.22
N MET A 678 4.47 -13.94 -37.29
CA MET A 678 5.81 -14.55 -37.37
C MET A 678 6.94 -13.51 -37.19
N ALA A 679 6.82 -12.35 -37.85
CA ALA A 679 7.80 -11.28 -37.74
C ALA A 679 7.77 -10.61 -36.37
N TYR A 680 6.58 -10.46 -35.77
CA TYR A 680 6.40 -9.89 -34.44
C TYR A 680 7.03 -10.76 -33.37
N GLU A 681 6.77 -12.06 -33.38
CA GLU A 681 7.35 -12.99 -32.41
C GLU A 681 8.88 -13.00 -32.48
N SER A 682 9.43 -13.02 -33.69
CA SER A 682 10.88 -12.97 -33.93
C SER A 682 11.49 -11.66 -33.43
N MET A 683 10.84 -10.53 -33.68
CA MET A 683 11.34 -9.20 -33.28
C MET A 683 11.20 -8.97 -31.77
N SER A 684 10.08 -9.40 -31.18
CA SER A 684 9.82 -9.29 -29.75
C SER A 684 10.84 -10.09 -28.92
N LYS A 685 11.20 -11.32 -29.35
CA LYS A 685 12.25 -12.13 -28.70
C LYS A 685 13.63 -11.46 -28.71
N VAL A 686 13.94 -10.71 -29.77
CA VAL A 686 15.23 -10.00 -29.89
C VAL A 686 15.24 -8.71 -29.07
N MET A 687 14.14 -7.98 -29.05
CA MET A 687 14.04 -6.69 -28.38
C MET A 687 13.75 -6.78 -26.88
N ASN A 688 13.06 -7.83 -26.44
CA ASN A 688 12.68 -8.06 -25.05
C ASN A 688 13.14 -9.44 -24.55
N PRO A 689 14.45 -9.62 -24.30
CA PRO A 689 14.99 -10.88 -23.82
C PRO A 689 14.61 -11.20 -22.36
N THR A 690 14.09 -10.22 -21.61
CA THR A 690 13.71 -10.36 -20.19
C THR A 690 12.26 -10.78 -20.00
N GLY A 691 11.45 -10.81 -21.06
CA GLY A 691 10.03 -11.21 -21.01
C GLY A 691 9.11 -10.24 -20.27
N ARG A 692 9.63 -9.09 -19.81
CA ARG A 692 8.85 -8.09 -19.06
C ARG A 692 8.04 -7.23 -20.02
N TYR A 693 6.78 -6.96 -19.70
CA TYR A 693 5.94 -6.11 -20.55
C TYR A 693 6.54 -4.70 -20.72
N ASP A 694 6.72 -4.27 -21.97
CA ASP A 694 7.17 -2.93 -22.33
C ASP A 694 6.37 -2.39 -23.53
N PRO A 695 5.47 -1.40 -23.31
CA PRO A 695 4.67 -0.78 -24.36
C PRO A 695 5.47 -0.26 -25.56
N TYR A 696 6.69 0.24 -25.33
CA TYR A 696 7.52 0.78 -26.40
C TYR A 696 8.08 -0.32 -27.29
N THR A 697 8.54 -1.42 -26.69
CA THR A 697 8.97 -2.61 -27.42
C THR A 697 7.82 -3.20 -28.23
N HIS A 698 6.60 -3.25 -27.69
CA HIS A 698 5.42 -3.73 -28.42
C HIS A 698 5.07 -2.85 -29.63
N CYS A 699 5.04 -1.53 -29.47
CA CYS A 699 4.75 -0.60 -30.58
C CYS A 699 5.82 -0.68 -31.68
N PHE A 700 7.09 -0.83 -31.30
CA PHE A 700 8.20 -0.88 -32.26
C PHE A 700 8.30 -2.23 -32.97
N ALA A 701 8.23 -3.34 -32.22
CA ALA A 701 8.20 -4.69 -32.79
C ALA A 701 6.96 -4.91 -33.67
N GLY A 702 5.80 -4.45 -33.22
CA GLY A 702 4.55 -4.47 -34.00
C GLY A 702 4.63 -3.62 -35.26
N GLY A 703 5.22 -2.42 -35.18
CA GLY A 703 5.42 -1.54 -36.32
C GLY A 703 6.33 -2.12 -37.39
N ILE A 704 7.46 -2.74 -37.00
CA ILE A 704 8.39 -3.40 -37.92
C ILE A 704 7.75 -4.65 -38.52
N ALA A 705 7.11 -5.48 -37.71
CA ALA A 705 6.44 -6.69 -38.17
C ALA A 705 5.29 -6.39 -39.15
N GLY A 706 4.47 -5.38 -38.84
CA GLY A 706 3.42 -4.89 -39.73
C GLY A 706 4.00 -4.32 -41.02
N GLY A 707 5.12 -3.58 -40.95
CA GLY A 707 5.81 -3.03 -42.12
C GLY A 707 6.34 -4.12 -43.05
N PHE A 708 6.91 -5.19 -42.48
CA PHE A 708 7.38 -6.37 -43.20
C PHE A 708 6.23 -7.10 -43.91
N ALA A 709 5.14 -7.40 -43.18
CA ALA A 709 3.94 -8.03 -43.74
C ALA A 709 3.27 -7.16 -44.83
N ALA A 710 3.22 -5.84 -44.62
CA ALA A 710 2.70 -4.88 -45.58
C ALA A 710 3.53 -4.89 -46.87
N GLY A 711 4.85 -4.96 -46.76
CA GLY A 711 5.73 -5.03 -47.92
C GLY A 711 5.51 -6.26 -48.79
N LEU A 712 5.46 -7.44 -48.17
CA LEU A 712 5.25 -8.72 -48.89
C LEU A 712 3.87 -8.85 -49.52
N THR A 713 2.85 -8.28 -48.90
CA THR A 713 1.47 -8.32 -49.41
C THR A 713 1.09 -7.11 -50.27
N THR A 714 2.05 -6.23 -50.59
CA THR A 714 1.84 -5.08 -51.49
C THR A 714 1.31 -5.46 -52.88
N PRO A 715 1.82 -6.52 -53.53
CA PRO A 715 1.28 -6.94 -54.83
C PRO A 715 -0.23 -7.25 -54.83
N LEU A 716 -0.73 -7.91 -53.79
CA LEU A 716 -2.14 -8.30 -53.68
C LEU A 716 -3.05 -7.11 -53.38
N ASP A 717 -2.55 -6.15 -52.61
CA ASP A 717 -3.26 -4.92 -52.27
C ASP A 717 -3.38 -3.98 -53.48
N VAL A 718 -2.34 -3.89 -54.34
CA VAL A 718 -2.46 -3.16 -55.62
C VAL A 718 -3.52 -3.79 -56.51
N ILE A 719 -3.60 -5.12 -56.56
CA ILE A 719 -4.64 -5.84 -57.30
C ILE A 719 -6.03 -5.59 -56.69
N LYS A 720 -6.16 -5.61 -55.35
CA LYS A 720 -7.39 -5.27 -54.63
C LYS A 720 -7.87 -3.87 -55.02
N THR A 721 -6.99 -2.87 -54.92
CA THR A 721 -7.30 -1.46 -55.23
C THR A 721 -7.74 -1.28 -56.70
N LEU A 722 -7.12 -1.97 -57.65
CA LEU A 722 -7.53 -1.96 -59.06
C LEU A 722 -8.97 -2.50 -59.23
N LEU A 723 -9.28 -3.64 -58.62
CA LEU A 723 -10.62 -4.24 -58.69
C LEU A 723 -11.68 -3.35 -58.04
N GLN A 724 -11.36 -2.68 -56.92
CA GLN A 724 -12.29 -1.81 -56.19
C GLN A 724 -12.56 -0.48 -56.91
N THR A 725 -11.63 -0.02 -57.75
CA THR A 725 -11.71 1.28 -58.46
C THR A 725 -12.08 1.14 -59.95
N ARG A 726 -12.24 -0.09 -60.47
CA ARG A 726 -12.51 -0.38 -61.90
C ARG A 726 -13.68 0.39 -62.52
N GLY A 727 -14.74 0.65 -61.75
CA GLY A 727 -15.94 1.34 -62.22
C GLY A 727 -15.72 2.80 -62.63
N ASN A 728 -14.62 3.40 -62.14
CA ASN A 728 -14.25 4.78 -62.40
C ASN A 728 -13.15 4.90 -63.47
N ALA A 729 -12.69 3.78 -64.04
CA ALA A 729 -11.68 3.79 -65.09
C ALA A 729 -12.29 4.24 -66.43
N THR A 730 -11.60 5.13 -67.14
CA THR A 730 -11.97 5.58 -68.50
C THR A 730 -11.72 4.49 -69.56
N ASP A 731 -10.87 3.53 -69.24
CA ASP A 731 -10.48 2.44 -70.11
C ASP A 731 -11.45 1.25 -70.00
N ALA A 732 -11.99 0.82 -71.15
CA ALA A 732 -12.93 -0.28 -71.24
C ALA A 732 -12.34 -1.62 -70.76
N GLU A 733 -11.02 -1.82 -70.93
CA GLU A 733 -10.35 -3.03 -70.46
C GLU A 733 -10.27 -3.08 -68.93
N LEU A 734 -10.02 -1.94 -68.27
CA LEU A 734 -9.98 -1.85 -66.81
C LEU A 734 -11.38 -1.99 -66.20
N ARG A 735 -12.42 -1.44 -66.84
CA ARG A 735 -13.79 -1.47 -66.34
C ARG A 735 -14.39 -2.88 -66.26
N ASN A 736 -13.98 -3.77 -67.17
CA ASN A 736 -14.52 -5.14 -67.29
C ASN A 736 -13.74 -6.21 -66.52
N VAL A 737 -12.70 -5.85 -65.74
CA VAL A 737 -11.86 -6.81 -65.01
C VAL A 737 -12.64 -7.43 -63.86
N SER A 738 -12.77 -8.76 -63.82
CA SER A 738 -13.61 -9.46 -62.83
C SER A 738 -12.86 -10.38 -61.86
N GLY A 739 -11.52 -10.48 -61.94
CA GLY A 739 -10.77 -11.37 -61.04
C GLY A 739 -9.29 -11.04 -60.84
N LEU A 740 -8.72 -11.63 -59.78
CA LEU A 740 -7.33 -11.47 -59.33
C LEU A 740 -6.31 -11.65 -60.46
N TRP A 741 -6.40 -12.78 -61.18
CA TRP A 741 -5.45 -13.14 -62.23
C TRP A 741 -5.51 -12.20 -63.45
N GLN A 742 -6.72 -11.75 -63.82
CA GLN A 742 -6.92 -10.81 -64.92
C GLN A 742 -6.34 -9.43 -64.56
N ALA A 743 -6.61 -8.95 -63.34
CA ALA A 743 -6.05 -7.71 -62.82
C ALA A 743 -4.51 -7.77 -62.74
N ALA A 744 -3.96 -8.87 -62.22
CA ALA A 744 -2.51 -9.09 -62.15
C ALA A 744 -1.88 -9.04 -63.55
N LYS A 745 -2.47 -9.73 -64.55
CA LYS A 745 -1.97 -9.72 -65.93
C LYS A 745 -1.96 -8.33 -66.55
N ILE A 746 -2.98 -7.52 -66.27
CA ILE A 746 -3.07 -6.13 -66.75
C ILE A 746 -1.97 -5.25 -66.14
N ILE A 747 -1.73 -5.35 -64.83
CA ILE A 747 -0.67 -4.58 -64.15
C ILE A 747 0.71 -4.95 -64.73
N HIS A 748 1.00 -6.25 -64.87
CA HIS A 748 2.26 -6.71 -65.43
C HIS A 748 2.47 -6.23 -66.86
N ARG A 749 1.43 -6.29 -67.71
CA ARG A 749 1.52 -5.89 -69.12
C ARG A 749 1.71 -4.38 -69.30
N ARG A 750 1.09 -3.55 -68.45
CA ARG A 750 1.14 -2.09 -68.57
C ARG A 750 2.38 -1.47 -67.90
N GLU A 751 2.85 -2.06 -66.81
CA GLU A 751 3.77 -1.38 -65.88
C GLU A 751 4.92 -2.27 -65.39
N GLY A 752 4.94 -3.54 -65.82
CA GLY A 752 5.93 -4.52 -65.41
C GLY A 752 5.90 -4.83 -63.91
N TYR A 753 6.97 -5.42 -63.39
CA TYR A 753 7.07 -5.80 -61.98
C TYR A 753 7.04 -4.61 -61.01
N ARG A 754 7.40 -3.40 -61.46
CA ARG A 754 7.35 -2.17 -60.66
C ARG A 754 5.92 -1.74 -60.34
N GLY A 755 4.93 -2.13 -61.15
CA GLY A 755 3.51 -1.84 -60.91
C GLY A 755 2.98 -2.43 -59.60
N TYR A 756 3.43 -3.64 -59.24
CA TYR A 756 2.97 -4.35 -58.04
C TYR A 756 3.43 -3.74 -56.70
N PHE A 757 4.41 -2.85 -56.71
CA PHE A 757 4.97 -2.23 -55.50
C PHE A 757 4.62 -0.75 -55.37
N ARG A 758 3.58 -0.30 -56.09
CA ARG A 758 3.07 1.06 -55.97
C ARG A 758 2.42 1.30 -54.62
N GLY A 759 2.68 2.47 -54.05
CA GLY A 759 2.20 2.78 -52.70
C GLY A 759 2.90 2.00 -51.58
N LEU A 760 3.99 1.27 -51.86
CA LEU A 760 4.75 0.53 -50.84
C LEU A 760 5.23 1.44 -49.69
N LYS A 761 5.80 2.60 -50.02
CA LYS A 761 6.31 3.57 -49.03
C LYS A 761 5.23 4.05 -48.06
N PRO A 762 4.09 4.62 -48.51
CA PRO A 762 3.03 5.01 -47.58
C PRO A 762 2.49 3.80 -46.82
N ARG A 763 2.38 2.61 -47.44
CA ARG A 763 1.89 1.40 -46.76
C ARG A 763 2.79 0.89 -45.63
N ILE A 764 4.11 0.98 -45.77
CA ILE A 764 5.06 0.61 -44.68
C ILE A 764 5.06 1.68 -43.60
N ILE A 765 5.08 2.96 -43.97
CA ILE A 765 5.19 4.06 -43.00
C ILE A 765 3.92 4.16 -42.13
N THR A 766 2.76 3.72 -42.63
CA THR A 766 1.52 3.73 -41.86
C THR A 766 1.47 2.71 -40.74
N THR A 767 2.25 1.62 -40.78
CA THR A 767 2.07 0.49 -39.86
C THR A 767 2.45 0.85 -38.44
N MET A 768 3.61 1.49 -38.23
CA MET A 768 4.07 1.84 -36.87
C MET A 768 3.16 2.87 -36.17
N PRO A 769 2.75 4.00 -36.80
CA PRO A 769 1.78 4.90 -36.20
C PRO A 769 0.40 4.25 -36.01
N SER A 770 -0.06 3.44 -36.97
CA SER A 770 -1.33 2.70 -36.88
C SER A 770 -1.35 1.77 -35.67
N THR A 771 -0.30 0.96 -35.47
CA THR A 771 -0.16 0.07 -34.30
C THR A 771 -0.15 0.86 -33.00
N ALA A 772 0.60 1.97 -32.92
CA ALA A 772 0.66 2.81 -31.73
C ALA A 772 -0.70 3.45 -31.40
N ILE A 773 -1.41 3.99 -32.39
CA ILE A 773 -2.72 4.62 -32.22
C ILE A 773 -3.78 3.60 -31.81
N CYS A 774 -3.81 2.44 -32.49
CA CYS A 774 -4.73 1.36 -32.16
C CYS A 774 -4.53 0.90 -30.70
N TRP A 775 -3.28 0.68 -30.29
CA TRP A 775 -2.95 0.28 -28.92
C TRP A 775 -3.32 1.35 -27.89
N SER A 776 -2.89 2.60 -28.09
CA SER A 776 -3.21 3.69 -27.15
C SER A 776 -4.73 3.95 -27.04
N ALA A 777 -5.47 3.87 -28.15
CA ALA A 777 -6.91 4.03 -28.15
C ALA A 777 -7.61 2.85 -27.46
N TYR A 778 -7.12 1.64 -27.64
CA TYR A 778 -7.62 0.45 -26.96
C TYR A 778 -7.41 0.51 -25.45
N GLU A 779 -6.21 0.84 -25.00
CA GLU A 779 -5.89 0.98 -23.56
C GLU A 779 -6.69 2.12 -22.92
N MET A 780 -6.86 3.24 -23.61
CA MET A 780 -7.70 4.35 -23.13
C MET A 780 -9.17 3.92 -23.00
N ALA A 781 -9.71 3.19 -23.99
CA ALA A 781 -11.08 2.68 -23.92
C ALA A 781 -11.26 1.66 -22.79
N LYS A 782 -10.28 0.76 -22.62
CA LYS A 782 -10.25 -0.22 -21.53
C LYS A 782 -10.21 0.45 -20.17
N ALA A 783 -9.34 1.44 -19.96
CA ALA A 783 -9.26 2.23 -18.73
C ALA A 783 -10.58 2.96 -18.43
N PHE A 784 -11.23 3.53 -19.46
CA PHE A 784 -12.52 4.19 -19.33
C PHE A 784 -13.64 3.23 -18.89
N PHE A 785 -13.70 2.03 -19.48
CA PHE A 785 -14.71 1.03 -19.10
C PHE A 785 -14.45 0.44 -17.71
N ILE A 786 -13.18 0.23 -17.33
CA ILE A 786 -12.80 -0.23 -15.98
C ILE A 786 -13.25 0.80 -14.93
N ALA A 787 -12.89 2.07 -15.08
CA ALA A 787 -13.26 3.14 -14.14
C ALA A 787 -14.79 3.28 -13.95
N ARG A 788 -15.56 2.95 -14.99
CA ARG A 788 -17.03 3.04 -14.95
C ARG A 788 -17.68 1.81 -14.30
N SER A 789 -17.07 0.63 -14.42
CA SER A 789 -17.53 -0.56 -13.68
C SER A 789 -17.26 -0.42 -12.19
N THR A 790 -16.12 0.18 -11.80
CA THR A 790 -15.78 0.45 -10.39
C THR A 790 -16.79 1.42 -9.74
N ASN A 791 -17.20 2.45 -10.47
CA ASN A 791 -18.21 3.44 -10.01
C ASN A 791 -19.64 2.88 -9.95
N ALA A 792 -19.97 1.85 -10.74
CA ALA A 792 -21.29 1.22 -10.71
C ALA A 792 -21.42 0.24 -9.51
N SER A 793 -20.33 -0.40 -9.11
CA SER A 793 -20.28 -1.30 -7.95
C SER A 793 -20.23 -0.56 -6.60
N THR A 794 -19.90 0.73 -6.58
CA THR A 794 -19.96 1.58 -5.37
C THR A 794 -21.33 2.24 -5.15
N ALA A 795 -22.29 2.00 -6.04
CA ALA A 795 -23.63 2.60 -6.00
C ALA A 795 -24.76 1.60 -5.66
N ILE A 796 -24.42 0.43 -5.09
CA ILE A 796 -25.39 -0.57 -4.59
C ILE A 796 -25.15 -0.80 -3.11
#